data_AF-A0A9W9YQH2-F1
#
_entry.id   AF-A0A9W9YQH2-F1
#
_cell.length_a   1.000
_cell.length_b   1.000
_cell.length_c   1.000
_cell.angle_alpha   90.00
_cell.angle_beta   90.00
_cell.angle_gamma   90.00
#
_symmetry.space_group_name_H-M   'P 1'
#
loop_
_entity.id
_entity.type
_entity.pdbx_description
1 polymer ?
#
loop_
_entity_poly.entity_id
_entity_poly.type
_entity_poly.pdbx_seq_one_letter_code
_entity_poly.pdbx_strand_id
1 'polypeptide(L)'
;MEIHDNVYFINNRGFRGGAVAMYGRSRIIFNEDSYLLFQGNQCEDKGGALYIYAPGPPSVGFNATGTNTHICFFGYSDSSVDYDDWKTKVVFQGNKAPYYAAGNSVYATTLKNCRQAGEPRQNNSVLRWKFVEFKDASGKRTSLTKEVTTDPVNIEYDSTDWEVAPSEVFNASVTLLDEIGNSVVGIVNVKIVPSSVILFTSSPLFIANGSISYLTLIGKTGENFSVELSFMGRQVLTETITDLSLKDCNPGFKPKNKRCVCMASTNDGISRCKSDGKTFYLNHGYWAGWANGKFVTHFCPTGYCNYTSQYASEHKYISTSICNNNRDQTSVLCGECKANYSVLFGGERCSSTCSNWYLLLLILYGLILLAVVMAVMLIDLDFFTGYLNAWLYSYQIMKVITPDGFKFDPFIEFLIGLTNFQVKTGGGGICFAAGLDDADKLAIMYVLPTYVLVLVIGLAKAVGNNPNWCFSKRVRAAPFRAICTIFVLCYTDITRISLRILHPAEVGSKIVVYANGSINFFTGKHIAYGILAILYILIVVLPFPLILLFRPFLTRGLLPVLNLNRWKPIFDALQNCFKDQFRWCAAFYFLCRFVILAITTFMPSGAIKRALLESVCVLILLTFAFLRPYKEAGDVKEDEESYEWINKSDVALLVTVTLIAILSSPIDGSLSASTRLALIAFIYVLAYIPLIVLAMVAVRSVRKWLDAKRLRKELREPELSVTDMSDITEEAATDYNQHT
;
A
#
# COMPACT_ATOMS: atom_id res chain seq x y z
N MET A 1 32.49 -60.81 29.73
CA MET A 1 31.34 -61.59 30.24
C MET A 1 31.19 -62.78 29.33
N GLU A 2 31.10 -63.99 29.86
CA GLU A 2 30.93 -65.21 29.07
C GLU A 2 29.53 -65.79 29.34
N ILE A 3 28.86 -66.23 28.29
CA ILE A 3 27.48 -66.75 28.33
C ILE A 3 27.55 -68.23 27.97
N HIS A 4 27.27 -69.11 28.93
CA HIS A 4 27.27 -70.57 28.72
C HIS A 4 25.88 -71.11 28.37
N ASP A 5 24.83 -70.66 29.07
CA ASP A 5 23.43 -71.04 28.82
C ASP A 5 22.57 -69.80 28.55
N ASN A 6 21.57 -69.54 29.39
CA ASN A 6 20.59 -68.48 29.24
C ASN A 6 20.84 -67.35 30.25
N VAL A 7 20.99 -66.11 29.79
CA VAL A 7 21.14 -64.91 30.63
C VAL A 7 20.07 -63.88 30.29
N TYR A 8 19.47 -63.29 31.34
CA TYR A 8 18.34 -62.37 31.23
C TYR A 8 18.61 -61.06 31.96
N PHE A 9 18.48 -59.95 31.23
CA PHE A 9 18.46 -58.58 31.78
C PHE A 9 17.07 -57.99 31.62
N ILE A 10 16.30 -57.95 32.71
CA ILE A 10 14.88 -57.58 32.69
C ILE A 10 14.62 -56.35 33.55
N ASN A 11 13.95 -55.34 32.98
CA ASN A 11 13.48 -54.13 33.67
C ASN A 11 14.57 -53.37 34.46
N ASN A 12 15.81 -53.41 33.98
CA ASN A 12 16.89 -52.65 34.60
C ASN A 12 16.82 -51.17 34.19
N ARG A 13 17.33 -50.29 35.06
CA ARG A 13 17.46 -48.86 34.79
C ARG A 13 18.89 -48.41 35.06
N GLY A 14 19.47 -47.70 34.11
CA GLY A 14 20.82 -47.17 34.21
C GLY A 14 20.93 -45.74 33.68
N PHE A 15 22.05 -45.07 33.94
CA PHE A 15 22.32 -43.76 33.31
C PHE A 15 22.71 -43.95 31.83
N ARG A 16 23.73 -44.80 31.58
CA ARG A 16 24.19 -45.24 30.26
C ARG A 16 24.17 -46.76 30.22
N GLY A 17 23.41 -47.35 29.29
CA GLY A 17 23.19 -48.79 29.29
C GLY A 17 22.21 -49.17 30.39
N GLY A 18 20.94 -49.36 30.04
CA GLY A 18 19.94 -49.75 31.06
C GLY A 18 20.24 -51.08 31.71
N ALA A 19 20.87 -52.00 30.98
CA ALA A 19 21.33 -53.29 31.48
C ALA A 19 22.86 -53.36 31.64
N VAL A 20 23.60 -53.06 30.56
CA VAL A 20 25.06 -53.23 30.53
C VAL A 20 25.74 -52.03 29.88
N ALA A 21 26.74 -51.48 30.56
CA ALA A 21 27.66 -50.48 30.02
C ALA A 21 29.04 -51.11 29.82
N MET A 22 29.49 -51.18 28.57
CA MET A 22 30.77 -51.74 28.17
C MET A 22 31.75 -50.62 27.84
N TYR A 23 32.95 -50.68 28.41
CA TYR A 23 33.99 -49.66 28.22
C TYR A 23 35.30 -50.31 27.75
N GLY A 24 36.03 -49.63 26.88
CA GLY A 24 37.35 -50.09 26.49
C GLY A 24 37.28 -51.34 25.61
N ARG A 25 37.91 -52.42 26.08
CA ARG A 25 37.99 -53.72 25.41
C ARG A 25 37.00 -54.75 25.98
N SER A 26 35.99 -54.30 26.73
CA SER A 26 34.94 -55.17 27.25
C SER A 26 34.19 -55.89 26.12
N ARG A 27 33.91 -57.18 26.33
CA ARG A 27 33.20 -58.04 25.38
C ARG A 27 32.24 -59.00 26.08
N ILE A 28 31.21 -59.39 25.34
CA ILE A 28 30.33 -60.52 25.66
C ILE A 28 30.74 -61.68 24.73
N ILE A 29 31.14 -62.81 25.32
CA ILE A 29 31.56 -64.02 24.60
C ILE A 29 30.45 -65.06 24.75
N PHE A 30 29.94 -65.57 23.63
CA PHE A 30 28.89 -66.56 23.57
C PHE A 30 29.48 -67.97 23.40
N ASN A 31 28.96 -68.95 24.13
CA ASN A 31 29.21 -70.37 23.85
C ASN A 31 28.12 -70.94 22.94
N GLU A 32 28.34 -72.16 22.45
CA GLU A 32 27.36 -72.90 21.67
C GLU A 32 26.05 -73.06 22.44
N ASP A 33 24.93 -72.85 21.74
CA ASP A 33 23.55 -72.93 22.24
C ASP A 33 23.18 -71.93 23.36
N SER A 34 23.94 -70.84 23.50
CA SER A 34 23.67 -69.78 24.47
C SER A 34 22.54 -68.82 24.05
N TYR A 35 21.86 -68.23 25.04
CA TYR A 35 20.77 -67.27 24.86
C TYR A 35 20.93 -66.02 25.74
N LEU A 36 20.78 -64.83 25.17
CA LEU A 36 20.87 -63.55 25.88
C LEU A 36 19.64 -62.69 25.59
N LEU A 37 18.87 -62.33 26.63
CA LEU A 37 17.68 -61.49 26.52
C LEU A 37 17.84 -60.16 27.26
N PHE A 38 17.58 -59.06 26.57
CA PHE A 38 17.42 -57.72 27.13
C PHE A 38 15.97 -57.27 27.00
N GLN A 39 15.20 -57.33 28.09
CA GLN A 39 13.77 -57.00 28.07
C GLN A 39 13.41 -55.83 28.97
N GLY A 40 12.74 -54.81 28.42
CA GLY A 40 12.16 -53.71 29.19
C GLY A 40 13.18 -52.80 29.91
N ASN A 41 14.45 -52.83 29.51
CA ASN A 41 15.50 -52.02 30.14
C ASN A 41 15.40 -50.55 29.70
N GLN A 42 15.80 -49.64 30.57
CA GLN A 42 15.65 -48.19 30.37
C GLN A 42 16.94 -47.44 30.73
N CYS A 43 17.24 -46.37 29.99
CA CYS A 43 18.36 -45.47 30.32
C CYS A 43 17.95 -43.99 30.41
N GLU A 44 18.82 -43.17 31.01
CA GLU A 44 18.63 -41.72 31.14
C GLU A 44 19.46 -40.89 30.14
N ASP A 45 20.52 -41.45 29.54
CA ASP A 45 21.36 -40.79 28.54
C ASP A 45 21.30 -41.52 27.19
N LYS A 46 21.98 -42.68 27.07
CA LYS A 46 22.06 -43.46 25.82
C LYS A 46 22.17 -44.98 26.04
N GLY A 47 21.65 -45.74 25.08
CA GLY A 47 21.67 -47.21 25.04
C GLY A 47 20.69 -47.82 26.04
N GLY A 48 19.43 -47.99 25.66
CA GLY A 48 18.39 -48.44 26.59
C GLY A 48 18.65 -49.82 27.20
N ALA A 49 19.33 -50.72 26.50
CA ALA A 49 19.89 -51.95 27.08
C ALA A 49 21.42 -51.88 27.19
N LEU A 50 22.08 -51.63 26.06
CA LEU A 50 23.53 -51.73 25.93
C LEU A 50 24.14 -50.36 25.58
N TYR A 51 25.11 -49.93 26.37
CA TYR A 51 25.96 -48.79 26.05
C TYR A 51 27.38 -49.27 25.78
N ILE A 52 27.92 -48.97 24.61
CA ILE A 52 29.22 -49.45 24.16
C ILE A 52 30.14 -48.24 23.95
N TYR A 53 31.11 -48.10 24.84
CA TYR A 53 32.21 -47.17 24.71
C TYR A 53 33.45 -47.92 24.20
N ALA A 54 33.63 -47.94 22.89
CA ALA A 54 34.85 -48.43 22.27
C ALA A 54 35.81 -47.24 22.06
N PRO A 55 37.00 -47.20 22.70
CA PRO A 55 38.04 -46.26 22.35
C PRO A 55 38.62 -46.72 21.00
N GLY A 56 38.19 -46.10 19.91
CA GLY A 56 38.86 -46.31 18.62
C GLY A 56 40.30 -45.80 18.67
N PRO A 57 41.28 -46.42 17.99
CA PRO A 57 42.59 -45.81 17.83
C PRO A 57 42.47 -44.54 16.94
N PRO A 58 43.17 -43.44 17.25
CA PRO A 58 43.09 -42.18 16.51
C PRO A 58 43.66 -42.24 15.09
N SER A 59 44.37 -43.31 14.72
CA SER A 59 45.00 -43.46 13.41
C SER A 59 45.13 -44.94 13.04
N VAL A 60 44.73 -45.30 11.82
CA VAL A 60 44.97 -46.64 11.23
C VAL A 60 46.09 -46.48 10.20
N GLY A 61 47.12 -47.32 10.27
CA GLY A 61 48.16 -47.35 9.24
C GLY A 61 47.56 -47.77 7.89
N PHE A 62 47.93 -47.06 6.82
CA PHE A 62 47.40 -47.18 5.45
C PHE A 62 47.57 -48.58 4.82
N ASN A 63 48.27 -49.51 5.49
CA ASN A 63 48.68 -50.81 4.95
C ASN A 63 48.47 -51.99 5.91
N ALA A 64 47.55 -51.89 6.87
CA ALA A 64 47.18 -53.04 7.71
C ALA A 64 46.21 -53.99 6.97
N THR A 65 46.67 -54.61 5.89
CA THR A 65 46.01 -55.78 5.29
C THR A 65 46.34 -57.00 6.14
N GLY A 66 45.46 -57.33 7.07
CA GLY A 66 45.55 -58.53 7.88
C GLY A 66 44.20 -58.80 8.54
N THR A 67 43.65 -59.97 8.29
CA THR A 67 42.33 -60.50 8.69
C THR A 67 42.14 -60.67 10.21
N ASN A 68 42.76 -59.83 11.06
CA ASN A 68 42.77 -60.04 12.51
C ASN A 68 42.92 -58.78 13.38
N THR A 69 42.47 -57.60 12.92
CA THR A 69 42.91 -56.34 13.54
C THR A 69 41.94 -55.64 14.50
N HIS A 70 40.66 -56.00 14.59
CA HIS A 70 39.73 -55.35 15.54
C HIS A 70 38.82 -56.33 16.29
N ILE A 71 38.92 -56.33 17.63
CA ILE A 71 38.11 -57.16 18.53
C ILE A 71 36.73 -56.52 18.68
N CYS A 72 35.69 -57.18 18.17
CA CYS A 72 34.30 -56.75 18.31
C CYS A 72 33.79 -56.88 19.76
N PHE A 73 32.74 -56.12 20.10
CA PHE A 73 32.13 -56.15 21.44
C PHE A 73 31.35 -57.45 21.72
N PHE A 74 30.97 -58.19 20.66
CA PHE A 74 30.51 -59.57 20.74
C PHE A 74 31.60 -60.51 20.21
N GLY A 75 31.74 -61.67 20.86
CA GLY A 75 32.64 -62.74 20.46
C GLY A 75 31.99 -64.11 20.68
N TYR A 76 32.62 -65.16 20.15
CA TYR A 76 32.20 -66.55 20.33
C TYR A 76 33.35 -67.37 20.91
N SER A 77 33.05 -68.44 21.64
CA SER A 77 34.04 -69.27 22.32
C SER A 77 35.03 -69.90 21.35
N ASP A 78 34.55 -70.32 20.17
CA ASP A 78 35.39 -70.68 19.04
C ASP A 78 35.64 -69.46 18.12
N SER A 79 36.84 -68.90 18.22
CA SER A 79 37.25 -67.74 17.43
C SER A 79 37.45 -68.03 15.94
N SER A 80 37.40 -69.31 15.52
CA SER A 80 37.58 -69.71 14.11
C SER A 80 36.26 -69.71 13.31
N VAL A 81 35.12 -69.62 13.98
CA VAL A 81 33.78 -69.65 13.38
C VAL A 81 33.30 -68.23 13.07
N ASP A 82 32.84 -68.01 11.83
CA ASP A 82 32.25 -66.73 11.42
C ASP A 82 30.94 -66.46 12.15
N TYR A 83 30.63 -65.18 12.41
CA TYR A 83 29.45 -64.80 13.18
C TYR A 83 28.12 -65.15 12.49
N ASP A 84 28.12 -65.40 11.18
CA ASP A 84 26.94 -65.90 10.45
C ASP A 84 26.59 -67.36 10.79
N ASP A 85 27.55 -68.10 11.36
CA ASP A 85 27.44 -69.50 11.75
C ASP A 85 27.41 -69.70 13.28
N TRP A 86 27.40 -68.62 14.06
CA TRP A 86 27.30 -68.72 15.53
C TRP A 86 25.95 -69.30 15.95
N LYS A 87 26.00 -70.43 16.70
CA LYS A 87 24.82 -71.03 17.33
C LYS A 87 24.53 -70.36 18.66
N THR A 88 23.99 -69.15 18.60
CA THR A 88 23.56 -68.37 19.76
C THR A 88 22.36 -67.52 19.39
N LYS A 89 21.71 -66.89 20.38
CA LYS A 89 20.61 -65.96 20.14
C LYS A 89 20.60 -64.80 21.12
N VAL A 90 20.61 -63.58 20.59
CA VAL A 90 20.56 -62.32 21.33
C VAL A 90 19.28 -61.59 20.99
N VAL A 91 18.42 -61.32 21.97
CA VAL A 91 17.11 -60.67 21.76
C VAL A 91 17.04 -59.38 22.56
N PHE A 92 16.73 -58.28 21.88
CA PHE A 92 16.37 -57.00 22.49
C PHE A 92 14.86 -56.79 22.36
N GLN A 93 14.15 -56.66 23.48
CA GLN A 93 12.69 -56.57 23.50
C GLN A 93 12.19 -55.40 24.36
N GLY A 94 11.53 -54.43 23.73
CA GLY A 94 10.84 -53.36 24.45
C GLY A 94 11.71 -52.46 25.33
N ASN A 95 13.01 -52.34 25.02
CA ASN A 95 13.93 -51.42 25.70
C ASN A 95 13.64 -49.97 25.31
N LYS A 96 14.01 -49.01 26.16
CA LYS A 96 13.72 -47.58 25.96
C LYS A 96 14.91 -46.69 26.27
N ALA A 97 15.06 -45.64 25.46
CA ALA A 97 16.02 -44.57 25.67
C ALA A 97 15.28 -43.21 25.72
N PRO A 98 15.89 -42.16 26.31
CA PRO A 98 15.21 -40.90 26.61
C PRO A 98 14.77 -40.11 25.36
N TYR A 99 15.45 -40.30 24.23
CA TYR A 99 15.11 -39.66 22.95
C TYR A 99 15.49 -40.57 21.76
N TYR A 100 14.94 -40.25 20.59
CA TYR A 100 15.03 -41.13 19.40
C TYR A 100 16.47 -41.38 18.92
N ALA A 101 17.38 -40.43 19.10
CA ALA A 101 18.80 -40.54 18.74
C ALA A 101 19.69 -41.13 19.86
N ALA A 102 19.10 -41.70 20.90
CA ALA A 102 19.83 -42.31 22.01
C ALA A 102 19.99 -43.84 21.87
N GLY A 103 19.37 -44.46 20.86
CA GLY A 103 19.33 -45.90 20.64
C GLY A 103 18.49 -46.63 21.70
N ASN A 104 17.26 -47.02 21.33
CA ASN A 104 16.31 -47.67 22.27
C ASN A 104 16.87 -48.94 22.90
N SER A 105 17.69 -49.70 22.16
CA SER A 105 18.32 -50.91 22.66
C SER A 105 19.83 -50.74 22.76
N VAL A 106 20.51 -50.29 21.71
CA VAL A 106 21.98 -50.22 21.68
C VAL A 106 22.44 -48.82 21.29
N TYR A 107 23.37 -48.28 22.07
CA TYR A 107 24.19 -47.15 21.62
C TYR A 107 25.65 -47.56 21.60
N ALA A 108 26.35 -47.26 20.50
CA ALA A 108 27.78 -47.51 20.37
C ALA A 108 28.53 -46.27 19.89
N THR A 109 29.70 -45.99 20.46
CA THR A 109 30.55 -44.89 20.01
C THR A 109 31.05 -45.09 18.58
N THR A 110 31.24 -46.35 18.17
CA THR A 110 31.44 -46.75 16.78
C THR A 110 31.19 -48.25 16.60
N LEU A 111 30.72 -48.65 15.43
CA LEU A 111 30.60 -50.03 14.97
C LEU A 111 31.82 -50.47 14.16
N LYS A 112 32.78 -49.58 13.93
CA LYS A 112 33.95 -49.81 13.08
C LYS A 112 34.69 -51.12 13.37
N ASN A 113 34.80 -51.49 14.64
CA ASN A 113 35.54 -52.67 15.08
C ASN A 113 34.84 -54.01 14.79
N CYS A 114 33.55 -53.97 14.44
CA CYS A 114 32.74 -55.16 14.18
C CYS A 114 32.42 -55.33 12.69
N ARG A 115 32.84 -54.41 11.83
CA ARG A 115 32.60 -54.46 10.38
C ARG A 115 33.44 -55.54 9.72
N GLN A 116 32.90 -56.16 8.68
CA GLN A 116 33.68 -57.02 7.80
C GLN A 116 34.63 -56.19 6.93
N ALA A 117 35.73 -56.83 6.51
CA ALA A 117 36.67 -56.21 5.59
C ALA A 117 35.96 -55.89 4.26
N GLY A 118 36.06 -54.63 3.80
CA GLY A 118 35.40 -54.16 2.58
C GLY A 118 34.02 -53.54 2.77
N GLU A 119 33.45 -53.55 3.98
CA GLU A 119 32.15 -52.90 4.23
C GLU A 119 32.22 -51.36 4.27
N PRO A 120 31.17 -50.67 3.79
CA PRO A 120 31.07 -49.22 3.89
C PRO A 120 30.99 -48.76 5.35
N ARG A 121 31.27 -47.47 5.59
CA ARG A 121 31.17 -46.86 6.93
C ARG A 121 29.71 -46.67 7.36
N GLN A 122 28.86 -46.29 6.42
CA GLN A 122 27.42 -46.18 6.63
C GLN A 122 26.71 -47.43 6.13
N ASN A 123 25.65 -47.83 6.82
CA ASN A 123 24.78 -48.95 6.46
C ASN A 123 25.52 -50.31 6.31
N ASN A 124 26.39 -50.62 7.27
CA ASN A 124 27.11 -51.91 7.35
C ASN A 124 26.24 -53.05 7.94
N SER A 125 26.77 -54.29 7.97
CA SER A 125 26.07 -55.48 8.48
C SER A 125 26.05 -55.63 10.00
N VAL A 126 26.76 -54.78 10.75
CA VAL A 126 26.88 -54.93 12.21
C VAL A 126 25.51 -54.85 12.87
N LEU A 127 25.21 -55.81 13.76
CA LEU A 127 23.89 -56.01 14.40
C LEU A 127 22.74 -56.31 13.43
N ARG A 128 23.00 -56.53 12.13
CA ARG A 128 22.08 -57.17 11.18
C ARG A 128 22.27 -58.69 11.12
N TRP A 129 23.13 -59.22 11.98
CA TRP A 129 23.49 -60.63 12.08
C TRP A 129 22.30 -61.53 12.41
N LYS A 130 22.31 -62.75 11.91
CA LYS A 130 21.19 -63.71 12.03
C LYS A 130 20.80 -64.00 13.48
N PHE A 131 21.78 -64.03 14.38
CA PHE A 131 21.58 -64.33 15.80
C PHE A 131 21.04 -63.14 16.62
N VAL A 132 20.94 -61.94 16.05
CA VAL A 132 20.45 -60.73 16.74
C VAL A 132 19.03 -60.40 16.31
N GLU A 133 18.10 -60.35 17.27
CA GLU A 133 16.70 -59.98 17.04
C GLU A 133 16.32 -58.72 17.82
N PHE A 134 15.68 -57.78 17.13
CA PHE A 134 15.06 -56.60 17.73
C PHE A 134 13.53 -56.72 17.70
N LYS A 135 12.90 -56.54 18.86
CA LYS A 135 11.47 -56.67 19.08
C LYS A 135 10.92 -55.48 19.86
N ASP A 136 9.70 -55.08 19.55
CA ASP A 136 8.95 -54.12 20.35
C ASP A 136 8.43 -54.76 21.65
N ALA A 137 7.75 -53.98 22.48
CA ALA A 137 7.20 -54.45 23.74
C ALA A 137 6.17 -55.58 23.59
N SER A 138 5.49 -55.70 22.43
CA SER A 138 4.54 -56.78 22.13
C SER A 138 5.19 -57.99 21.46
N GLY A 139 6.51 -57.98 21.26
CA GLY A 139 7.27 -59.10 20.72
C GLY A 139 7.34 -59.14 19.18
N LYS A 140 6.86 -58.10 18.48
CA LYS A 140 6.93 -57.99 17.02
C LYS A 140 8.28 -57.39 16.60
N ARG A 141 8.81 -57.85 15.46
CA ARG A 141 10.11 -57.40 14.92
C ARG A 141 10.14 -55.89 14.65
N THR A 142 11.19 -55.20 15.08
CA THR A 142 11.43 -53.76 14.86
C THR A 142 12.60 -53.50 13.92
N SER A 143 12.68 -52.27 13.40
CA SER A 143 13.78 -51.85 12.52
C SER A 143 15.04 -51.49 13.32
N LEU A 144 16.20 -51.84 12.76
CA LEU A 144 17.51 -51.52 13.34
C LEU A 144 17.68 -50.02 13.62
N THR A 145 17.24 -49.18 12.68
CA THR A 145 17.33 -47.70 12.75
C THR A 145 16.66 -47.10 14.00
N LYS A 146 15.64 -47.76 14.54
CA LYS A 146 14.95 -47.31 15.75
C LYS A 146 15.64 -47.78 17.03
N GLU A 147 16.40 -48.87 16.95
CA GLU A 147 16.92 -49.60 18.11
C GLU A 147 18.39 -49.31 18.37
N VAL A 148 19.14 -48.99 17.31
CA VAL A 148 20.58 -48.82 17.33
C VAL A 148 20.93 -47.42 16.86
N THR A 149 21.81 -46.74 17.61
CA THR A 149 22.34 -45.43 17.23
C THR A 149 23.83 -45.35 17.55
N THR A 150 24.57 -44.57 16.76
CA THR A 150 26.02 -44.37 16.92
C THR A 150 26.42 -42.90 16.95
N ASP A 151 27.71 -42.60 17.16
CA ASP A 151 28.21 -41.24 16.95
C ASP A 151 28.19 -40.88 15.44
N PRO A 152 28.02 -39.58 15.10
CA PRO A 152 28.04 -39.13 13.71
C PRO A 152 29.31 -39.53 12.95
N VAL A 153 29.13 -39.91 11.70
CA VAL A 153 30.21 -40.22 10.75
C VAL A 153 30.14 -39.41 9.47
N ASN A 154 29.02 -38.71 9.21
CA ASN A 154 28.85 -37.82 8.07
C ASN A 154 28.08 -36.55 8.47
N ILE A 155 28.36 -35.44 7.79
CA ILE A 155 27.62 -34.17 7.91
C ILE A 155 26.99 -33.90 6.56
N GLU A 156 25.66 -33.85 6.52
CA GLU A 156 24.91 -33.40 5.35
C GLU A 156 24.50 -31.94 5.54
N TYR A 157 24.62 -31.15 4.49
CA TYR A 157 24.31 -29.72 4.50
C TYR A 157 23.75 -29.26 3.16
N ASP A 158 23.04 -28.13 3.18
CA ASP A 158 22.64 -27.40 1.97
C ASP A 158 23.55 -26.17 1.80
N SER A 159 24.25 -26.07 0.67
CA SER A 159 25.13 -24.93 0.39
C SER A 159 24.36 -23.63 0.14
N THR A 160 23.13 -23.72 -0.35
CA THR A 160 22.31 -22.54 -0.72
C THR A 160 21.87 -21.72 0.50
N ASP A 161 21.75 -22.37 1.66
CA ASP A 161 21.43 -21.72 2.94
C ASP A 161 22.48 -20.68 3.37
N TRP A 162 23.72 -20.80 2.87
CA TRP A 162 24.83 -19.92 3.21
C TRP A 162 24.98 -18.73 2.25
N GLU A 163 24.20 -18.67 1.18
CA GLU A 163 24.19 -17.53 0.27
C GLU A 163 23.32 -16.38 0.84
N VAL A 164 23.89 -15.61 1.76
CA VAL A 164 23.17 -14.59 2.53
C VAL A 164 23.79 -13.20 2.40
N ALA A 165 23.00 -12.17 2.69
CA ALA A 165 23.51 -10.81 2.77
C ALA A 165 24.29 -10.56 4.09
N PRO A 166 25.21 -9.58 4.14
CA PRO A 166 25.84 -9.18 5.40
C PRO A 166 24.81 -8.72 6.46
N SER A 167 25.02 -9.09 7.72
CA SER A 167 24.14 -8.78 8.87
C SER A 167 22.74 -9.40 8.80
N GLU A 168 22.53 -10.32 7.87
CA GLU A 168 21.31 -11.12 7.74
C GLU A 168 21.27 -12.22 8.80
N VAL A 169 20.14 -12.36 9.48
CA VAL A 169 19.89 -13.49 10.38
C VAL A 169 19.26 -14.63 9.58
N PHE A 170 19.89 -15.81 9.61
CA PHE A 170 19.45 -16.98 8.87
C PHE A 170 19.67 -18.28 9.66
N ASN A 171 19.10 -19.36 9.14
CA ASN A 171 19.27 -20.72 9.64
C ASN A 171 19.88 -21.55 8.51
N ALA A 172 20.69 -22.55 8.84
CA ALA A 172 21.30 -23.45 7.85
C ALA A 172 20.93 -24.91 8.17
N SER A 173 20.62 -25.66 7.13
CA SER A 173 20.31 -27.08 7.19
C SER A 173 21.60 -27.86 7.40
N VAL A 174 21.70 -28.53 8.55
CA VAL A 174 22.88 -29.32 8.94
C VAL A 174 22.39 -30.56 9.67
N THR A 175 22.54 -31.71 9.02
CA THR A 175 22.13 -33.01 9.53
C THR A 175 23.35 -33.88 9.80
N LEU A 176 23.41 -34.47 10.98
CA LEU A 176 24.47 -35.40 11.35
C LEU A 176 23.96 -36.82 11.16
N LEU A 177 24.69 -37.63 10.40
CA LEU A 177 24.33 -39.03 10.14
C LEU A 177 25.29 -39.99 10.83
N ASP A 178 24.73 -41.00 11.48
CA ASP A 178 25.46 -42.05 12.18
C ASP A 178 25.86 -43.23 11.24
N GLU A 179 26.54 -44.26 11.75
CA GLU A 179 26.98 -45.43 10.94
C GLU A 179 25.83 -46.31 10.42
N ILE A 180 24.61 -46.15 10.94
CA ILE A 180 23.41 -46.88 10.50
C ILE A 180 22.60 -46.04 9.49
N GLY A 181 22.85 -44.74 9.42
CA GLY A 181 22.13 -43.77 8.57
C GLY A 181 21.01 -43.04 9.30
N ASN A 182 21.00 -43.05 10.64
CA ASN A 182 20.06 -42.27 11.42
C ASN A 182 20.51 -40.81 11.52
N SER A 183 19.54 -39.88 11.50
CA SER A 183 19.78 -38.50 11.90
C SER A 183 19.98 -38.43 13.42
N VAL A 184 21.10 -37.86 13.84
CA VAL A 184 21.50 -37.75 15.24
C VAL A 184 21.76 -36.30 15.63
N VAL A 185 21.67 -36.02 16.94
CA VAL A 185 21.90 -34.68 17.48
C VAL A 185 23.34 -34.55 17.96
N GLY A 186 23.99 -33.42 17.64
CA GLY A 186 25.38 -33.18 17.99
C GLY A 186 25.74 -31.70 18.00
N ILE A 187 26.94 -31.38 18.49
CA ILE A 187 27.46 -30.00 18.50
C ILE A 187 28.41 -29.83 17.32
N VAL A 188 28.16 -28.81 16.51
CA VAL A 188 28.99 -28.45 15.36
C VAL A 188 29.62 -27.08 15.61
N ASN A 189 30.93 -27.02 15.44
CA ASN A 189 31.70 -25.78 15.39
C ASN A 189 31.67 -25.24 13.96
N VAL A 190 31.24 -24.00 13.80
CA VAL A 190 31.17 -23.30 12.52
C VAL A 190 32.31 -22.29 12.48
N LYS A 191 33.18 -22.43 11.49
CA LYS A 191 34.31 -21.52 11.27
C LYS A 191 34.29 -20.99 9.84
N ILE A 192 34.54 -19.70 9.69
CA ILE A 192 34.54 -19.02 8.39
C ILE A 192 35.98 -18.74 7.96
N VAL A 193 36.29 -19.02 6.70
CA VAL A 193 37.62 -18.83 6.10
C VAL A 193 37.46 -18.16 4.73
N PRO A 194 38.23 -17.11 4.38
CA PRO A 194 39.21 -16.38 5.20
C PRO A 194 38.53 -15.47 6.25
N SER A 195 39.30 -14.94 7.20
CA SER A 195 38.83 -14.09 8.31
C SER A 195 38.27 -12.71 7.90
N SER A 196 38.16 -12.45 6.60
CA SER A 196 37.59 -11.21 6.09
C SER A 196 36.07 -11.18 6.23
N VAL A 197 35.42 -12.36 6.13
CA VAL A 197 34.03 -12.62 6.54
C VAL A 197 34.03 -13.25 7.94
N ILE A 198 33.22 -12.72 8.84
CA ILE A 198 33.21 -13.09 10.25
C ILE A 198 31.83 -13.61 10.64
N LEU A 199 31.79 -14.72 11.36
CA LEU A 199 30.60 -15.20 12.05
C LEU A 199 30.32 -14.30 13.26
N PHE A 200 29.25 -13.51 13.19
CA PHE A 200 28.85 -12.54 14.21
C PHE A 200 27.81 -13.15 15.15
N THR A 201 28.21 -14.17 15.89
CA THR A 201 27.40 -14.84 16.92
C THR A 201 28.17 -14.90 18.23
N SER A 202 27.47 -15.11 19.35
CA SER A 202 28.10 -15.19 20.68
C SER A 202 29.01 -16.41 20.85
N SER A 203 28.78 -17.45 20.05
CA SER A 203 29.50 -18.73 20.09
C SER A 203 29.63 -19.27 18.67
N PRO A 204 30.76 -19.92 18.31
CA PRO A 204 30.90 -20.66 17.07
C PRO A 204 30.32 -22.09 17.18
N LEU A 205 29.88 -22.51 18.38
CA LEU A 205 29.30 -23.83 18.63
C LEU A 205 27.77 -23.81 18.56
N PHE A 206 27.20 -24.70 17.76
CA PHE A 206 25.76 -24.82 17.55
C PHE A 206 25.29 -26.28 17.74
N ILE A 207 24.08 -26.44 18.25
CA ILE A 207 23.42 -27.76 18.32
C ILE A 207 22.80 -28.02 16.94
N ALA A 208 23.29 -29.04 16.24
CA ALA A 208 22.72 -29.52 14.99
C ALA A 208 21.65 -30.58 15.28
N ASN A 209 20.41 -30.27 14.93
CA ASN A 209 19.26 -31.16 14.97
C ASN A 209 18.44 -30.99 13.68
N GLY A 210 19.04 -31.39 12.56
CA GLY A 210 18.54 -31.12 11.20
C GLY A 210 18.80 -29.69 10.71
N SER A 211 18.95 -28.72 11.62
CA SER A 211 19.36 -27.35 11.30
C SER A 211 20.11 -26.68 12.45
N ILE A 212 20.83 -25.61 12.13
CA ILE A 212 21.42 -24.65 13.06
C ILE A 212 20.77 -23.29 12.85
N SER A 213 20.43 -22.60 13.93
CA SER A 213 19.60 -21.37 13.89
C SER A 213 20.37 -20.13 14.35
N TYR A 214 19.89 -18.96 13.93
CA TYR A 214 20.38 -17.64 14.36
C TYR A 214 21.83 -17.36 13.98
N LEU A 215 22.25 -17.80 12.80
CA LEU A 215 23.54 -17.44 12.22
C LEU A 215 23.49 -16.00 11.70
N THR A 216 24.64 -15.33 11.74
CA THR A 216 24.80 -13.99 11.17
C THR A 216 26.23 -13.81 10.68
N LEU A 217 26.40 -13.37 9.43
CA LEU A 217 27.71 -13.12 8.83
C LEU A 217 27.93 -11.62 8.64
N ILE A 218 29.16 -11.14 8.82
CA ILE A 218 29.57 -9.76 8.50
C ILE A 218 30.75 -9.79 7.54
N GLY A 219 30.76 -8.90 6.55
CA GLY A 219 31.75 -8.90 5.46
C GLY A 219 31.38 -7.88 4.38
N LYS A 220 32.23 -7.73 3.36
CA LYS A 220 31.88 -6.91 2.19
C LYS A 220 30.93 -7.69 1.27
N THR A 221 30.03 -6.98 0.60
CA THR A 221 29.15 -7.58 -0.43
C THR A 221 30.01 -8.15 -1.57
N GLY A 222 29.65 -9.32 -2.08
CA GLY A 222 30.38 -10.04 -3.12
C GLY A 222 31.70 -10.68 -2.66
N GLU A 223 31.99 -10.68 -1.36
CA GLU A 223 33.21 -11.28 -0.82
C GLU A 223 33.07 -12.80 -0.72
N ASN A 224 34.05 -13.53 -1.28
CA ASN A 224 34.06 -14.99 -1.27
C ASN A 224 34.52 -15.54 0.08
N PHE A 225 33.90 -16.64 0.52
CA PHE A 225 34.26 -17.33 1.74
C PHE A 225 33.99 -18.83 1.65
N SER A 226 34.41 -19.55 2.67
CA SER A 226 34.16 -20.97 2.85
C SER A 226 33.78 -21.21 4.31
N VAL A 227 32.96 -22.24 4.53
CA VAL A 227 32.47 -22.61 5.85
C VAL A 227 33.03 -23.97 6.21
N GLU A 228 33.79 -24.02 7.29
CA GLU A 228 34.29 -25.26 7.89
C GLU A 228 33.33 -25.68 9.01
N LEU A 229 32.68 -26.83 8.83
CA LEU A 229 31.78 -27.45 9.79
C LEU A 229 32.52 -28.59 10.49
N SER A 230 32.89 -28.41 11.75
CA SER A 230 33.58 -29.45 12.53
C SER A 230 32.69 -29.99 13.64
N PHE A 231 32.40 -31.29 13.62
CA PHE A 231 31.68 -31.93 14.72
C PHE A 231 32.58 -31.99 15.97
N MET A 232 32.06 -31.51 17.10
CA MET A 232 32.78 -31.43 18.38
C MET A 232 32.69 -32.71 19.23
N GLY A 233 32.50 -33.86 18.59
CA GLY A 233 32.53 -35.15 19.25
C GLY A 233 33.92 -35.77 19.30
N ARG A 234 33.96 -37.08 19.56
CA ARG A 234 35.21 -37.84 19.65
C ARG A 234 35.84 -38.13 18.29
N GLN A 235 35.03 -38.24 17.25
CA GLN A 235 35.53 -38.42 15.90
C GLN A 235 35.76 -37.05 15.28
N VAL A 236 36.96 -36.86 14.72
CA VAL A 236 37.26 -35.67 13.91
C VAL A 236 36.50 -35.83 12.60
N LEU A 237 35.35 -35.16 12.51
CA LEU A 237 34.53 -35.09 11.33
C LEU A 237 34.45 -33.62 10.95
N THR A 238 34.93 -33.28 9.76
CA THR A 238 34.98 -31.91 9.27
C THR A 238 34.64 -31.89 7.79
N GLU A 239 33.69 -31.03 7.44
CA GLU A 239 33.28 -30.78 6.06
C GLU A 239 33.51 -29.30 5.73
N THR A 240 33.91 -29.02 4.49
CA THR A 240 34.16 -27.65 4.03
C THR A 240 33.24 -27.30 2.87
N ILE A 241 32.45 -26.25 3.05
CA ILE A 241 31.61 -25.69 2.00
C ILE A 241 32.42 -24.62 1.27
N THR A 242 32.70 -24.84 -0.01
CA THR A 242 33.47 -23.93 -0.86
C THR A 242 32.55 -23.10 -1.76
N ASP A 243 33.15 -22.16 -2.49
CA ASP A 243 32.47 -21.38 -3.56
C ASP A 243 31.29 -20.52 -3.09
N LEU A 244 31.31 -20.08 -1.82
CA LEU A 244 30.30 -19.18 -1.27
C LEU A 244 30.69 -17.72 -1.47
N SER A 245 29.70 -16.85 -1.64
CA SER A 245 29.88 -15.40 -1.70
C SER A 245 28.75 -14.66 -0.98
N LEU A 246 29.08 -13.54 -0.33
CA LEU A 246 28.07 -12.70 0.33
C LEU A 246 27.20 -11.98 -0.71
N LYS A 247 25.88 -12.07 -0.57
CA LYS A 247 24.93 -11.35 -1.43
C LYS A 247 24.97 -9.85 -1.17
N ASP A 248 24.39 -9.09 -2.09
CA ASP A 248 24.11 -7.67 -1.87
C ASP A 248 23.15 -7.48 -0.69
N CYS A 249 23.18 -6.30 -0.07
CA CYS A 249 22.28 -5.98 1.02
C CYS A 249 20.81 -6.14 0.60
N ASN A 250 20.01 -6.71 1.50
CA ASN A 250 18.57 -6.83 1.29
C ASN A 250 17.91 -5.44 1.06
N PRO A 251 16.78 -5.38 0.33
CA PRO A 251 16.02 -4.15 0.14
C PRO A 251 15.77 -3.40 1.46
N GLY A 252 15.95 -2.07 1.45
CA GLY A 252 15.82 -1.22 2.64
C GLY A 252 17.09 -1.14 3.51
N PHE A 253 18.14 -1.88 3.17
CA PHE A 253 19.45 -1.83 3.82
C PHE A 253 20.53 -1.40 2.82
N LYS A 254 21.57 -0.71 3.33
CA LYS A 254 22.71 -0.28 2.54
C LYS A 254 24.04 -0.73 3.16
N PRO A 255 25.07 -1.01 2.36
CA PRO A 255 26.37 -1.41 2.89
C PRO A 255 27.05 -0.22 3.60
N LYS A 256 27.51 -0.44 4.83
CA LYS A 256 28.34 0.49 5.63
C LYS A 256 29.27 -0.30 6.53
N ASN A 257 30.58 -0.08 6.42
CA ASN A 257 31.62 -0.68 7.28
C ASN A 257 31.47 -2.21 7.45
N LYS A 258 31.36 -2.96 6.34
CA LYS A 258 31.16 -4.44 6.30
C LYS A 258 29.84 -4.96 6.89
N ARG A 259 28.85 -4.09 7.07
CA ARG A 259 27.52 -4.44 7.57
C ARG A 259 26.45 -3.86 6.66
N CYS A 260 25.28 -4.48 6.61
CA CYS A 260 24.10 -3.87 6.00
C CYS A 260 23.35 -3.09 7.09
N VAL A 261 23.27 -1.77 6.93
CA VAL A 261 22.61 -0.88 7.88
C VAL A 261 21.29 -0.39 7.32
N CYS A 262 20.30 -0.19 8.20
CA CYS A 262 18.99 0.31 7.84
C CYS A 262 19.08 1.68 7.15
N MET A 263 18.31 1.87 6.07
CA MET A 263 18.27 3.13 5.33
C MET A 263 17.39 4.22 5.98
N ALA A 264 16.66 3.92 7.06
CA ALA A 264 15.68 4.82 7.69
C ALA A 264 16.21 6.23 8.00
N SER A 265 17.48 6.38 8.41
CA SER A 265 18.06 7.70 8.71
C SER A 265 18.44 8.53 7.48
N THR A 266 18.34 7.95 6.29
CA THR A 266 18.76 8.60 5.03
C THR A 266 17.71 8.62 3.94
N ASN A 267 16.54 7.99 4.18
CA ASN A 267 15.52 7.86 3.17
C ASN A 267 14.14 8.03 3.81
N ASP A 268 13.45 9.11 3.45
CA ASP A 268 12.21 9.58 4.10
C ASP A 268 11.04 8.58 4.00
N GLY A 269 11.16 7.55 3.16
CA GLY A 269 10.13 6.52 2.99
C GLY A 269 10.24 5.30 3.91
N ILE A 270 11.40 5.06 4.56
CA ILE A 270 11.59 3.88 5.44
C ILE A 270 11.44 4.30 6.90
N SER A 271 10.42 3.77 7.58
CA SER A 271 10.13 4.02 9.01
C SER A 271 11.22 3.41 9.89
N ARG A 272 11.38 2.09 9.79
CA ARG A 272 12.27 1.28 10.62
C ARG A 272 12.64 -0.04 9.96
N CYS A 273 13.76 -0.60 10.37
CA CYS A 273 14.16 -1.96 9.98
C CYS A 273 14.19 -2.87 11.21
N LYS A 274 13.85 -4.14 11.02
CA LYS A 274 13.98 -5.16 12.05
C LYS A 274 15.44 -5.58 12.16
N SER A 275 15.81 -6.13 13.32
CA SER A 275 17.16 -6.64 13.59
C SER A 275 17.51 -7.93 12.83
N ASP A 276 16.61 -8.45 12.00
CA ASP A 276 16.85 -9.65 11.20
C ASP A 276 17.66 -9.38 9.91
N GLY A 277 17.91 -8.11 9.57
CA GLY A 277 18.66 -7.73 8.37
C GLY A 277 17.93 -7.98 7.05
N LYS A 278 16.63 -8.29 7.10
CA LYS A 278 15.77 -8.59 5.93
C LYS A 278 14.50 -7.76 5.89
N THR A 279 13.88 -7.56 7.05
CA THR A 279 12.54 -6.98 7.15
C THR A 279 12.63 -5.49 7.45
N PHE A 280 11.87 -4.68 6.71
CA PHE A 280 11.70 -3.26 7.01
C PHE A 280 10.25 -2.80 6.80
N TYR A 281 9.96 -1.62 7.34
CA TYR A 281 8.64 -0.99 7.33
C TYR A 281 8.70 0.33 6.58
N LEU A 282 7.71 0.56 5.73
CA LEU A 282 7.53 1.80 4.99
C LEU A 282 6.60 2.76 5.73
N ASN A 283 6.86 4.05 5.57
CA ASN A 283 5.93 5.09 5.99
C ASN A 283 4.65 5.05 5.14
N HIS A 284 3.52 5.35 5.75
CA HIS A 284 2.25 5.43 5.03
C HIS A 284 2.33 6.42 3.86
N GLY A 285 1.74 6.06 2.72
CA GLY A 285 1.78 6.89 1.51
C GLY A 285 3.03 6.71 0.65
N TYR A 286 4.00 5.88 1.06
CA TYR A 286 5.19 5.60 0.27
C TYR A 286 5.11 4.29 -0.50
N TRP A 287 5.63 4.33 -1.71
CA TRP A 287 6.00 3.20 -2.54
C TRP A 287 7.49 2.92 -2.38
N ALA A 288 7.88 1.65 -2.52
CA ALA A 288 9.28 1.26 -2.60
C ALA A 288 9.48 0.15 -3.61
N GLY A 289 10.60 0.20 -4.32
CA GLY A 289 10.89 -0.80 -5.33
C GLY A 289 12.25 -0.56 -5.98
N TRP A 290 12.55 -1.42 -6.94
CA TRP A 290 13.77 -1.33 -7.72
C TRP A 290 13.56 -0.39 -8.90
N ALA A 291 14.45 0.61 -9.05
CA ALA A 291 14.50 1.48 -10.20
C ALA A 291 15.96 1.58 -10.69
N ASN A 292 16.22 1.20 -11.95
CA ASN A 292 17.56 1.16 -12.55
C ASN A 292 18.62 0.42 -11.68
N GLY A 293 18.26 -0.73 -11.10
CA GLY A 293 19.19 -1.53 -10.28
C GLY A 293 19.47 -0.96 -8.89
N LYS A 294 18.79 0.12 -8.47
CA LYS A 294 18.86 0.67 -7.11
C LYS A 294 17.51 0.58 -6.42
N PHE A 295 17.53 0.18 -5.16
CA PHE A 295 16.33 0.21 -4.32
C PHE A 295 16.04 1.64 -3.86
N VAL A 296 14.85 2.14 -4.15
CA VAL A 296 14.43 3.52 -3.85
C VAL A 296 13.03 3.55 -3.26
N THR A 297 12.73 4.63 -2.55
CA THR A 297 11.39 4.91 -2.02
C THR A 297 10.91 6.25 -2.55
N HIS A 298 9.62 6.36 -2.81
CA HIS A 298 9.00 7.60 -3.27
C HIS A 298 7.53 7.62 -2.83
N PHE A 299 6.88 8.78 -2.84
CA PHE A 299 5.44 8.87 -2.59
C PHE A 299 4.66 8.06 -3.62
N CYS A 300 3.73 7.24 -3.14
CA CYS A 300 2.85 6.44 -3.97
C CYS A 300 1.64 7.26 -4.40
N PRO A 301 1.24 7.20 -5.69
CA PRO A 301 -0.01 7.79 -6.15
C PRO A 301 -1.21 7.29 -5.35
N THR A 302 -2.14 8.21 -5.04
CA THR A 302 -3.32 7.90 -4.24
C THR A 302 -4.12 6.75 -4.87
N GLY A 303 -4.36 5.68 -4.09
CA GLY A 303 -5.12 4.51 -4.54
C GLY A 303 -4.33 3.44 -5.29
N TYR A 304 -3.03 3.66 -5.57
CA TYR A 304 -2.20 2.73 -6.36
C TYR A 304 -1.52 1.68 -5.48
N CYS A 305 -1.08 2.05 -4.29
CA CYS A 305 -0.49 1.12 -3.32
C CYS A 305 -1.55 0.47 -2.44
N ASN A 306 -1.28 -0.77 -2.03
CA ASN A 306 -2.11 -1.55 -1.13
C ASN A 306 -1.71 -1.26 0.32
N TYR A 307 -2.57 -0.57 1.05
CA TYR A 307 -2.40 -0.34 2.48
C TYR A 307 -3.38 -1.23 3.25
N THR A 308 -2.88 -2.08 4.15
CA THR A 308 -3.69 -3.00 4.97
C THR A 308 -4.70 -2.26 5.83
N SER A 309 -4.37 -1.03 6.22
CA SER A 309 -5.25 -0.08 6.88
C SER A 309 -4.92 1.31 6.38
N GLN A 310 -5.96 2.09 6.07
CA GLN A 310 -5.86 3.51 5.73
C GLN A 310 -5.30 4.34 6.88
N TYR A 311 -5.33 3.82 8.10
CA TYR A 311 -4.91 4.52 9.32
C TYR A 311 -3.62 3.97 9.92
N ALA A 312 -2.97 3.00 9.31
CA ALA A 312 -1.68 2.55 9.81
C ALA A 312 -0.60 3.57 9.41
N SER A 313 0.26 3.97 10.35
CA SER A 313 1.37 4.89 10.11
C SER A 313 2.52 4.23 9.34
N GLU A 314 2.66 2.92 9.48
CA GLU A 314 3.66 2.12 8.81
C GLU A 314 3.12 0.78 8.32
N HIS A 315 3.74 0.23 7.28
CA HIS A 315 3.37 -1.06 6.69
C HIS A 315 4.62 -1.89 6.43
N LYS A 316 4.52 -3.20 6.67
CA LYS A 316 5.61 -4.14 6.34
C LYS A 316 5.80 -4.17 4.83
N TYR A 317 7.04 -4.03 4.37
CA TYR A 317 7.35 -4.21 2.96
C TYR A 317 7.23 -5.68 2.56
N ILE A 318 6.41 -5.94 1.54
CA ILE A 318 6.25 -7.26 0.92
C ILE A 318 6.23 -7.04 -0.59
N SER A 319 7.31 -7.43 -1.28
CA SER A 319 7.50 -7.15 -2.72
C SER A 319 6.33 -7.58 -3.62
N THR A 320 5.60 -8.62 -3.23
CA THR A 320 4.49 -9.18 -4.02
C THR A 320 3.13 -8.51 -3.80
N SER A 321 3.02 -7.59 -2.83
CA SER A 321 1.73 -7.00 -2.45
C SER A 321 1.79 -5.49 -2.17
N ILE A 322 2.76 -4.77 -2.74
CA ILE A 322 2.89 -3.31 -2.59
C ILE A 322 1.78 -2.62 -3.37
N CYS A 323 1.48 -3.09 -4.57
CA CYS A 323 0.52 -2.47 -5.46
C CYS A 323 -0.88 -3.04 -5.23
N ASN A 324 -1.88 -2.18 -5.38
CA ASN A 324 -3.29 -2.52 -5.25
C ASN A 324 -3.70 -3.60 -6.29
N ASN A 325 -4.81 -4.29 -6.03
CA ASN A 325 -5.23 -5.44 -6.82
C ASN A 325 -5.31 -5.10 -8.32
N ASN A 326 -4.80 -6.02 -9.15
CA ASN A 326 -4.71 -5.94 -10.62
C ASN A 326 -3.69 -4.94 -11.20
N ARG A 327 -2.93 -4.22 -10.36
CA ARG A 327 -1.73 -3.49 -10.79
C ARG A 327 -0.51 -4.40 -10.85
N ASP A 328 0.46 -4.03 -11.67
CA ASP A 328 1.73 -4.73 -11.79
C ASP A 328 2.62 -4.39 -10.58
N GLN A 329 3.04 -5.42 -9.86
CA GLN A 329 3.86 -5.30 -8.64
C GLN A 329 5.31 -4.87 -8.93
N THR A 330 5.77 -5.08 -10.17
CA THR A 330 7.11 -4.70 -10.60
C THR A 330 7.17 -3.28 -11.17
N SER A 331 6.01 -2.69 -11.47
CA SER A 331 5.93 -1.35 -12.05
C SER A 331 6.34 -0.26 -11.06
N VAL A 332 7.07 0.72 -11.56
CA VAL A 332 7.50 1.87 -10.77
C VAL A 332 6.27 2.67 -10.34
N LEU A 333 6.20 3.02 -9.05
CA LEU A 333 5.06 3.69 -8.43
C LEU A 333 3.71 2.96 -8.57
N CYS A 334 3.72 1.65 -8.89
CA CYS A 334 2.51 0.89 -9.22
C CYS A 334 1.75 1.50 -10.42
N GLY A 335 2.46 2.16 -11.34
CA GLY A 335 1.90 2.95 -12.43
C GLY A 335 1.19 2.15 -13.52
N GLU A 336 1.50 0.85 -13.65
CA GLU A 336 0.95 0.01 -14.71
C GLU A 336 -0.06 -1.02 -14.18
N CYS A 337 -1.03 -1.34 -15.04
CA CYS A 337 -1.91 -2.49 -14.85
C CYS A 337 -1.19 -3.77 -15.30
N LYS A 338 -1.64 -4.92 -14.79
CA LYS A 338 -1.20 -6.23 -15.30
C LYS A 338 -1.47 -6.36 -16.80
N ALA A 339 -0.73 -7.23 -17.49
CA ALA A 339 -0.96 -7.53 -18.90
C ALA A 339 -2.43 -7.90 -19.17
N ASN A 340 -3.01 -7.36 -20.23
CA ASN A 340 -4.44 -7.47 -20.61
C ASN A 340 -5.46 -6.81 -19.68
N TYR A 341 -5.01 -6.00 -18.71
CA TYR A 341 -5.89 -5.14 -17.93
C TYR A 341 -5.85 -3.70 -18.44
N SER A 342 -6.90 -2.94 -18.15
CA SER A 342 -7.01 -1.53 -18.51
C SER A 342 -7.54 -0.74 -17.33
N VAL A 343 -7.13 0.53 -17.27
CA VAL A 343 -7.56 1.44 -16.20
C VAL A 343 -9.03 1.82 -16.38
N LEU A 344 -9.77 1.83 -15.27
CA LEU A 344 -11.16 2.29 -15.24
C LEU A 344 -11.24 3.82 -15.13
N PHE A 345 -12.18 4.43 -15.84
CA PHE A 345 -12.50 5.84 -15.71
C PHE A 345 -13.31 6.09 -14.43
N GLY A 346 -13.00 7.16 -13.70
CA GLY A 346 -13.65 7.50 -12.43
C GLY A 346 -13.09 6.80 -11.18
N GLY A 347 -12.06 5.95 -11.31
CA GLY A 347 -11.33 5.32 -10.19
C GLY A 347 -9.92 4.89 -10.57
N GLU A 348 -9.18 4.30 -9.65
CA GLU A 348 -7.76 3.93 -9.81
C GLU A 348 -7.54 2.43 -10.02
N ARG A 349 -8.62 1.67 -10.23
CA ARG A 349 -8.60 0.20 -10.39
C ARG A 349 -8.36 -0.21 -11.85
N CYS A 350 -7.74 -1.37 -12.00
CA CYS A 350 -7.55 -2.04 -13.29
C CYS A 350 -8.56 -3.18 -13.45
N SER A 351 -9.12 -3.35 -14.65
CA SER A 351 -10.01 -4.46 -15.02
C SER A 351 -9.59 -5.11 -16.33
N SER A 352 -9.76 -6.43 -16.43
CA SER A 352 -9.57 -7.21 -17.67
C SER A 352 -10.83 -7.28 -18.53
N THR A 353 -11.98 -6.82 -18.02
CA THR A 353 -13.27 -6.90 -18.71
C THR A 353 -13.51 -5.77 -19.71
N CYS A 354 -12.54 -4.88 -19.89
CA CYS A 354 -12.70 -3.74 -20.79
C CYS A 354 -12.59 -4.17 -22.26
N SER A 355 -13.55 -3.70 -23.05
CA SER A 355 -13.67 -3.97 -24.49
C SER A 355 -13.92 -2.67 -25.24
N ASN A 356 -13.62 -2.63 -26.53
CA ASN A 356 -13.85 -1.44 -27.37
C ASN A 356 -15.34 -1.18 -27.61
N TRP A 357 -16.24 -2.14 -27.34
CA TRP A 357 -17.68 -1.94 -27.40
C TRP A 357 -18.20 -0.86 -26.43
N TYR A 358 -17.49 -0.62 -25.31
CA TYR A 358 -17.85 0.43 -24.36
C TYR A 358 -17.78 1.84 -24.97
N LEU A 359 -17.07 2.02 -26.09
CA LEU A 359 -17.06 3.28 -26.85
C LEU A 359 -18.46 3.68 -27.34
N LEU A 360 -19.39 2.75 -27.55
CA LEU A 360 -20.77 3.08 -27.93
C LEU A 360 -21.52 3.85 -26.82
N LEU A 361 -21.12 3.70 -25.55
CA LEU A 361 -21.68 4.49 -24.44
C LEU A 361 -21.39 5.98 -24.60
N LEU A 362 -20.37 6.38 -25.36
CA LEU A 362 -20.09 7.78 -25.65
C LEU A 362 -21.25 8.47 -26.38
N ILE A 363 -21.98 7.74 -27.23
CA ILE A 363 -23.15 8.28 -27.93
C ILE A 363 -24.24 8.60 -26.92
N LEU A 364 -24.53 7.65 -26.02
CA LEU A 364 -25.52 7.83 -24.95
C LEU A 364 -25.13 8.99 -24.02
N TYR A 365 -23.87 9.04 -23.56
CA TYR A 365 -23.38 10.13 -22.72
C TYR A 365 -23.40 11.48 -23.45
N GLY A 366 -23.05 11.52 -24.73
CA GLY A 366 -23.13 12.72 -25.57
C GLY A 366 -24.56 13.26 -25.67
N LEU A 367 -25.55 12.38 -25.87
CA LEU A 367 -26.97 12.77 -25.90
C LEU A 367 -27.47 13.27 -24.53
N ILE A 368 -27.05 12.63 -23.43
CA ILE A 368 -27.39 13.07 -22.06
C ILE A 368 -26.78 14.45 -21.79
N LEU A 369 -25.50 14.65 -22.12
CA LEU A 369 -24.83 15.94 -21.93
C LEU A 369 -25.43 17.04 -22.79
N LEU A 370 -25.82 16.73 -24.03
CA LEU A 370 -26.57 17.65 -24.89
C LEU A 370 -27.88 18.08 -24.22
N ALA A 371 -28.66 17.13 -23.70
CA ALA A 371 -29.90 17.42 -22.99
C ALA A 371 -29.67 18.28 -21.73
N VAL A 372 -28.62 17.98 -20.95
CA VAL A 372 -28.24 18.74 -19.75
C VAL A 372 -27.87 20.17 -20.11
N VAL A 373 -27.03 20.37 -21.14
CA VAL A 373 -26.64 21.72 -21.58
C VAL A 373 -27.85 22.49 -22.10
N MET A 374 -28.73 21.86 -22.88
CA MET A 374 -29.98 22.47 -23.31
C MET A 374 -30.85 22.89 -22.12
N ALA A 375 -30.96 22.05 -21.09
CA ALA A 375 -31.70 22.38 -19.87
C ALA A 375 -31.06 23.56 -19.12
N VAL A 376 -29.74 23.59 -18.95
CA VAL A 376 -29.03 24.71 -18.30
C VAL A 376 -29.29 26.03 -19.05
N MET A 377 -29.28 26.01 -20.39
CA MET A 377 -29.62 27.18 -21.20
C MET A 377 -31.09 27.62 -21.05
N LEU A 378 -32.03 26.68 -20.87
CA LEU A 378 -33.45 27.00 -20.70
C LEU A 378 -33.78 27.62 -19.35
N ILE A 379 -33.11 27.18 -18.27
CA ILE A 379 -33.42 27.64 -16.92
C ILE A 379 -32.81 29.04 -16.67
N ASP A 380 -31.87 29.50 -17.51
CA ASP A 380 -31.05 30.71 -17.27
C ASP A 380 -30.42 30.67 -15.85
N LEU A 381 -29.95 29.49 -15.46
CA LEU A 381 -29.29 29.26 -14.17
C LEU A 381 -27.92 29.92 -14.19
N ASP A 382 -27.85 31.11 -13.60
CA ASP A 382 -26.62 31.82 -13.34
C ASP A 382 -26.05 31.38 -11.98
N PHE A 383 -25.32 30.25 -11.96
CA PHE A 383 -24.57 29.80 -10.79
C PHE A 383 -23.46 30.80 -10.38
N PHE A 384 -23.24 31.85 -11.16
CA PHE A 384 -22.24 32.89 -10.93
C PHE A 384 -22.79 34.28 -10.62
N THR A 385 -24.12 34.45 -10.56
CA THR A 385 -24.66 35.49 -9.67
C THR A 385 -24.08 35.21 -8.28
N GLY A 386 -23.55 36.23 -7.59
CA GLY A 386 -22.68 36.08 -6.41
C GLY A 386 -23.16 35.09 -5.33
N TYR A 387 -24.45 34.75 -5.34
CA TYR A 387 -25.15 33.78 -4.51
C TYR A 387 -24.59 32.34 -4.50
N LEU A 388 -24.05 31.83 -5.61
CA LEU A 388 -23.71 30.40 -5.76
C LEU A 388 -22.23 30.11 -6.02
N ASN A 389 -21.39 31.15 -6.16
CA ASN A 389 -19.98 30.98 -6.47
C ASN A 389 -19.19 30.33 -5.30
N ALA A 390 -19.34 30.86 -4.09
CA ALA A 390 -18.71 30.26 -2.90
C ALA A 390 -19.30 28.88 -2.55
N TRP A 391 -20.59 28.67 -2.85
CA TRP A 391 -21.24 27.36 -2.68
C TRP A 391 -20.59 26.31 -3.60
N LEU A 392 -20.45 26.63 -4.88
CA LEU A 392 -19.81 25.75 -5.86
C LEU A 392 -18.34 25.51 -5.51
N TYR A 393 -17.62 26.58 -5.15
CA TYR A 393 -16.23 26.51 -4.70
C TYR A 393 -16.06 25.53 -3.54
N SER A 394 -16.93 25.60 -2.53
CA SER A 394 -16.87 24.77 -1.33
C SER A 394 -16.86 23.27 -1.67
N TYR A 395 -17.80 22.81 -2.51
CA TYR A 395 -17.84 21.40 -2.92
C TYR A 395 -16.69 21.00 -3.87
N GLN A 396 -16.24 21.91 -4.73
CA GLN A 396 -15.14 21.63 -5.66
C GLN A 396 -13.81 21.37 -4.93
N ILE A 397 -13.55 22.06 -3.81
CA ILE A 397 -12.30 21.90 -3.06
C ILE A 397 -12.41 20.97 -1.85
N MET A 398 -13.60 20.62 -1.38
CA MET A 398 -13.81 19.83 -0.16
C MET A 398 -13.00 18.53 -0.14
N LYS A 399 -13.00 17.79 -1.24
CA LYS A 399 -12.24 16.54 -1.39
C LYS A 399 -10.73 16.77 -1.60
N VAL A 400 -10.35 17.97 -2.04
CA VAL A 400 -8.96 18.36 -2.31
C VAL A 400 -8.22 18.74 -1.02
N ILE A 401 -8.96 19.26 -0.02
CA ILE A 401 -8.42 19.68 1.28
C ILE A 401 -8.45 18.59 2.36
N THR A 402 -9.29 17.56 2.21
CA THR A 402 -9.29 16.42 3.12
C THR A 402 -8.12 15.46 2.87
N PRO A 403 -7.67 14.70 3.89
CA PRO A 403 -6.63 13.69 3.73
C PRO A 403 -6.92 12.66 2.63
N ASP A 404 -5.85 12.12 2.04
CA ASP A 404 -5.95 11.09 1.00
C ASP A 404 -6.77 9.88 1.47
N GLY A 405 -7.69 9.45 0.60
CA GLY A 405 -8.58 8.33 0.86
C GLY A 405 -9.77 8.65 1.78
N PHE A 406 -9.87 9.85 2.35
CA PHE A 406 -11.08 10.25 3.09
C PHE A 406 -12.30 10.14 2.17
N LYS A 407 -13.37 9.51 2.67
CA LYS A 407 -14.62 9.32 1.92
C LYS A 407 -15.73 9.99 2.69
N PHE A 408 -16.47 10.86 2.01
CA PHE A 408 -17.72 11.37 2.55
C PHE A 408 -18.82 10.31 2.41
N ASP A 409 -19.98 10.58 3.01
CA ASP A 409 -21.16 9.76 2.77
C ASP A 409 -21.55 9.78 1.28
N PRO A 410 -22.29 8.75 0.80
CA PRO A 410 -22.60 8.61 -0.62
C PRO A 410 -23.30 9.81 -1.25
N PHE A 411 -24.12 10.54 -0.48
CA PHE A 411 -24.87 11.68 -0.99
C PHE A 411 -23.98 12.91 -1.18
N ILE A 412 -23.12 13.21 -0.20
CA ILE A 412 -22.12 14.28 -0.34
C ILE A 412 -21.09 13.95 -1.41
N GLU A 413 -20.62 12.70 -1.52
CA GLU A 413 -19.75 12.27 -2.62
C GLU A 413 -20.41 12.47 -3.99
N PHE A 414 -21.71 12.20 -4.11
CA PHE A 414 -22.48 12.47 -5.33
C PHE A 414 -22.52 13.96 -5.67
N LEU A 415 -22.76 14.84 -4.68
CA LEU A 415 -22.77 16.30 -4.89
C LEU A 415 -21.39 16.86 -5.25
N ILE A 416 -20.32 16.39 -4.60
CA ILE A 416 -18.94 16.71 -4.96
C ILE A 416 -18.66 16.25 -6.40
N GLY A 417 -19.10 15.04 -6.77
CA GLY A 417 -18.99 14.53 -8.13
C GLY A 417 -19.69 15.43 -9.14
N LEU A 418 -20.95 15.80 -8.88
CA LEU A 418 -21.76 16.66 -9.75
C LEU A 418 -21.11 18.03 -9.98
N THR A 419 -20.61 18.68 -8.93
CA THR A 419 -19.99 20.02 -8.99
C THR A 419 -18.61 20.04 -9.66
N ASN A 420 -17.95 18.89 -9.76
CA ASN A 420 -16.70 18.70 -10.49
C ASN A 420 -16.89 17.96 -11.82
N PHE A 421 -18.11 17.83 -12.37
CA PHE A 421 -18.38 17.03 -13.58
C PHE A 421 -17.83 15.57 -13.54
N GLN A 422 -17.61 15.04 -12.34
CA GLN A 422 -17.09 13.71 -12.07
C GLN A 422 -18.24 12.79 -11.67
N VAL A 423 -18.94 12.24 -12.67
CA VAL A 423 -19.99 11.25 -12.41
C VAL A 423 -19.34 9.90 -12.14
N LYS A 424 -19.21 9.53 -10.86
CA LYS A 424 -18.78 8.19 -10.45
C LYS A 424 -19.95 7.22 -10.57
N THR A 425 -20.00 6.46 -11.66
CA THR A 425 -20.97 5.37 -11.85
C THR A 425 -20.39 4.06 -11.29
N GLY A 426 -20.86 3.66 -10.10
CA GLY A 426 -20.50 2.38 -9.47
C GLY A 426 -19.20 2.40 -8.65
N GLY A 427 -19.03 1.40 -7.79
CA GLY A 427 -17.99 1.35 -6.74
C GLY A 427 -16.53 1.15 -7.20
N GLY A 428 -16.23 1.28 -8.50
CA GLY A 428 -14.89 1.02 -9.04
C GLY A 428 -14.50 1.74 -10.34
N GLY A 429 -15.41 2.50 -10.96
CA GLY A 429 -15.20 3.14 -12.27
C GLY A 429 -15.79 2.35 -13.45
N ILE A 430 -15.72 2.94 -14.65
CA ILE A 430 -16.28 2.39 -15.90
C ILE A 430 -15.17 2.07 -16.91
N CYS A 431 -15.35 1.00 -17.69
CA CYS A 431 -14.49 0.69 -18.82
C CYS A 431 -14.73 1.66 -19.98
N PHE A 432 -13.66 2.00 -20.71
CA PHE A 432 -13.74 2.87 -21.89
C PHE A 432 -13.27 2.13 -23.16
N ALA A 433 -12.01 1.68 -23.17
CA ALA A 433 -11.43 0.87 -24.23
C ALA A 433 -10.39 -0.09 -23.65
N ALA A 434 -10.02 -1.12 -24.42
CA ALA A 434 -8.98 -2.07 -24.04
C ALA A 434 -7.57 -1.47 -24.27
N GLY A 435 -6.64 -1.79 -23.38
CA GLY A 435 -5.22 -1.39 -23.47
C GLY A 435 -4.88 0.01 -22.96
N LEU A 436 -5.79 0.68 -22.23
CA LEU A 436 -5.56 2.04 -21.73
C LEU A 436 -4.78 2.05 -20.41
N ASP A 437 -3.81 2.96 -20.32
CA ASP A 437 -3.10 3.27 -19.08
C ASP A 437 -3.59 4.57 -18.40
N ASP A 438 -3.03 4.88 -17.24
CA ASP A 438 -3.41 6.07 -16.46
C ASP A 438 -3.04 7.39 -17.17
N ALA A 439 -2.01 7.41 -18.02
CA ALA A 439 -1.64 8.60 -18.79
C ALA A 439 -2.63 8.86 -19.94
N ASP A 440 -3.04 7.82 -20.66
CA ASP A 440 -4.05 7.89 -21.72
C ASP A 440 -5.40 8.33 -21.15
N LYS A 441 -5.79 7.80 -19.99
CA LYS A 441 -6.98 8.21 -19.27
C LYS A 441 -6.96 9.71 -18.95
N LEU A 442 -5.85 10.24 -18.41
CA LEU A 442 -5.74 11.67 -18.11
C LEU A 442 -5.91 12.54 -19.37
N ALA A 443 -5.31 12.14 -20.49
CA ALA A 443 -5.47 12.87 -21.75
C ALA A 443 -6.91 12.80 -22.29
N ILE A 444 -7.55 11.63 -22.26
CA ILE A 444 -8.95 11.44 -22.68
C ILE A 444 -9.92 12.23 -21.80
N MET A 445 -9.60 12.45 -20.52
CA MET A 445 -10.43 13.25 -19.63
C MET A 445 -10.61 14.71 -20.08
N TYR A 446 -9.78 15.25 -21.00
CA TYR A 446 -10.05 16.55 -21.62
C TYR A 446 -11.25 16.54 -22.57
N VAL A 447 -11.64 15.38 -23.12
CA VAL A 447 -12.73 15.28 -24.10
C VAL A 447 -14.04 15.78 -23.51
N LEU A 448 -14.36 15.42 -22.27
CA LEU A 448 -15.60 15.82 -21.60
C LEU A 448 -15.74 17.36 -21.48
N PRO A 449 -14.83 18.09 -20.78
CA PRO A 449 -14.96 19.54 -20.67
C PRO A 449 -14.88 20.24 -22.02
N THR A 450 -14.06 19.75 -22.96
CA THR A 450 -13.95 20.33 -24.31
C THR A 450 -15.25 20.17 -25.09
N TYR A 451 -15.85 18.98 -25.06
CA TYR A 451 -17.11 18.69 -25.73
C TYR A 451 -18.22 19.59 -25.19
N VAL A 452 -18.35 19.70 -23.87
CA VAL A 452 -19.38 20.54 -23.25
C VAL A 452 -19.17 22.02 -23.60
N LEU A 453 -17.94 22.54 -23.55
CA LEU A 453 -17.63 23.92 -23.95
C LEU A 453 -17.97 24.20 -25.42
N VAL A 454 -17.56 23.31 -26.33
CA VAL A 454 -17.85 23.43 -27.77
C VAL A 454 -19.36 23.37 -28.02
N LEU A 455 -20.07 22.47 -27.33
CA LEU A 455 -21.51 22.28 -27.47
C LEU A 455 -22.28 23.53 -27.01
N VAL A 456 -21.93 24.12 -25.87
CA VAL A 456 -22.54 25.37 -25.39
C VAL A 456 -22.30 26.52 -26.36
N ILE A 457 -21.07 26.70 -26.84
CA ILE A 457 -20.73 27.76 -27.79
C ILE A 457 -21.48 27.56 -29.11
N GLY A 458 -21.56 26.32 -29.59
CA GLY A 458 -22.28 25.94 -30.79
C GLY A 458 -23.79 26.21 -30.68
N LEU A 459 -24.42 25.79 -29.57
CA LEU A 459 -25.83 26.06 -29.30
C LEU A 459 -26.11 27.55 -29.15
N ALA A 460 -25.22 28.29 -28.48
CA ALA A 460 -25.35 29.74 -28.34
C ALA A 460 -25.34 30.46 -29.69
N LYS A 461 -24.45 30.03 -30.60
CA LYS A 461 -24.39 30.55 -31.98
C LYS A 461 -25.61 30.12 -32.79
N ALA A 462 -26.10 28.90 -32.62
CA ALA A 462 -27.30 28.41 -33.31
C ALA A 462 -28.57 29.16 -32.90
N VAL A 463 -28.74 29.44 -31.60
CA VAL A 463 -29.83 30.27 -31.06
C VAL A 463 -29.76 31.70 -31.61
N GLY A 464 -28.56 32.29 -31.65
CA GLY A 464 -28.37 33.62 -32.23
C GLY A 464 -28.63 33.71 -33.73
N ASN A 465 -28.29 32.68 -34.49
CA ASN A 465 -28.44 32.66 -35.96
C ASN A 465 -29.85 32.26 -36.42
N ASN A 466 -30.58 31.44 -35.65
CA ASN A 466 -31.88 30.88 -36.04
C ASN A 466 -32.99 31.20 -35.03
N PRO A 467 -33.48 32.45 -34.97
CA PRO A 467 -34.47 32.90 -33.98
C PRO A 467 -35.84 32.20 -34.07
N ASN A 468 -36.14 31.56 -35.22
CA ASN A 468 -37.41 30.86 -35.43
C ASN A 468 -37.46 29.43 -34.84
N TRP A 469 -36.34 28.89 -34.37
CA TRP A 469 -36.26 27.55 -33.78
C TRP A 469 -37.01 27.47 -32.45
N CYS A 470 -37.76 26.37 -32.21
CA CYS A 470 -38.54 26.16 -30.97
C CYS A 470 -37.70 26.32 -29.70
N PHE A 471 -36.45 25.84 -29.71
CA PHE A 471 -35.52 26.00 -28.60
C PHE A 471 -35.12 27.48 -28.43
N SER A 472 -34.79 28.18 -29.52
CA SER A 472 -34.46 29.61 -29.50
C SER A 472 -35.60 30.49 -28.99
N LYS A 473 -36.86 30.12 -29.23
CA LYS A 473 -38.03 30.86 -28.72
C LYS A 473 -38.22 30.71 -27.21
N ARG A 474 -37.73 29.61 -26.63
CA ARG A 474 -37.87 29.29 -25.19
C ARG A 474 -36.69 29.78 -24.36
N VAL A 475 -35.48 29.83 -24.93
CA VAL A 475 -34.31 30.41 -24.28
C VAL A 475 -34.49 31.93 -24.20
N ARG A 476 -34.54 32.48 -22.97
CA ARG A 476 -34.63 33.92 -22.75
C ARG A 476 -33.26 34.57 -22.95
N ALA A 477 -33.20 35.57 -23.83
CA ALA A 477 -32.00 36.37 -24.13
C ALA A 477 -30.75 35.56 -24.53
N ALA A 478 -29.65 36.24 -24.81
CA ALA A 478 -28.40 35.60 -25.24
C ALA A 478 -27.81 34.74 -24.10
N PRO A 479 -27.40 33.48 -24.36
CA PRO A 479 -27.08 32.49 -23.32
C PRO A 479 -25.68 32.67 -22.70
N PHE A 480 -25.26 33.92 -22.48
CA PHE A 480 -23.96 34.26 -21.89
C PHE A 480 -23.79 33.72 -20.46
N ARG A 481 -24.88 33.65 -19.69
CA ARG A 481 -24.88 33.11 -18.32
C ARG A 481 -24.61 31.61 -18.27
N ALA A 482 -25.25 30.85 -19.15
CA ALA A 482 -25.01 29.41 -19.29
C ALA A 482 -23.55 29.12 -19.70
N ILE A 483 -22.97 29.94 -20.59
CA ILE A 483 -21.54 29.86 -20.95
C ILE A 483 -20.65 30.08 -19.72
N CYS A 484 -20.92 31.10 -18.91
CA CYS A 484 -20.14 31.39 -17.71
C CYS A 484 -20.19 30.23 -16.70
N THR A 485 -21.40 29.77 -16.36
CA THR A 485 -21.63 28.63 -15.46
C THR A 485 -20.83 27.41 -15.88
N ILE A 486 -20.97 26.99 -17.13
CA ILE A 486 -20.35 25.77 -17.63
C ILE A 486 -18.83 25.93 -17.72
N PHE A 487 -18.35 27.11 -18.11
CA PHE A 487 -16.93 27.39 -18.12
C PHE A 487 -16.29 27.21 -16.73
N VAL A 488 -16.94 27.71 -15.67
CA VAL A 488 -16.37 27.55 -14.32
C VAL A 488 -16.37 26.11 -13.85
N LEU A 489 -17.44 25.37 -14.15
CA LEU A 489 -17.51 23.95 -13.84
C LEU A 489 -16.40 23.16 -14.54
N CYS A 490 -16.09 23.47 -15.81
CA CYS A 490 -15.01 22.85 -16.56
C CYS A 490 -13.60 23.34 -16.14
N TYR A 491 -13.46 24.58 -15.66
CA TYR A 491 -12.16 25.18 -15.33
C TYR A 491 -11.39 24.36 -14.29
N THR A 492 -12.06 23.92 -13.23
CA THR A 492 -11.45 23.14 -12.13
C THR A 492 -10.87 21.83 -12.66
N ASP A 493 -11.62 21.13 -13.51
CA ASP A 493 -11.20 19.85 -14.09
C ASP A 493 -10.06 20.03 -15.10
N ILE A 494 -10.17 21.00 -16.01
CA ILE A 494 -9.09 21.32 -16.97
C ILE A 494 -7.81 21.64 -16.22
N THR A 495 -7.88 22.45 -15.16
CA THR A 495 -6.73 22.79 -14.32
C THR A 495 -6.14 21.55 -13.66
N ARG A 496 -6.98 20.74 -12.99
CA ARG A 496 -6.56 19.51 -12.30
C ARG A 496 -5.89 18.50 -13.25
N ILE A 497 -6.48 18.26 -14.43
CA ILE A 497 -5.94 17.34 -15.43
C ILE A 497 -4.58 17.84 -15.93
N SER A 498 -4.49 19.15 -16.24
CA SER A 498 -3.24 19.74 -16.74
C SER A 498 -2.09 19.63 -15.75
N LEU A 499 -2.36 19.91 -14.47
CA LEU A 499 -1.35 19.79 -13.41
C LEU A 499 -0.94 18.33 -13.19
N ARG A 500 -1.88 17.38 -13.25
CA ARG A 500 -1.58 15.95 -13.07
C ARG A 500 -0.78 15.33 -14.22
N ILE A 501 -1.02 15.74 -15.46
CA ILE A 501 -0.21 15.34 -16.61
C ILE A 501 1.21 15.88 -16.46
N LEU A 502 1.35 17.14 -16.04
CA LEU A 502 2.64 17.81 -15.85
C LEU A 502 3.28 17.53 -14.49
N HIS A 503 2.92 16.43 -13.81
CA HIS A 503 3.47 16.08 -12.50
C HIS A 503 4.66 15.11 -12.66
N PRO A 504 5.92 15.60 -12.50
CA PRO A 504 7.10 14.74 -12.52
C PRO A 504 7.29 14.03 -11.18
N ALA A 505 7.90 12.84 -11.21
CA ALA A 505 8.38 12.12 -10.05
C ALA A 505 9.85 11.73 -10.27
N GLU A 506 10.73 12.11 -9.35
CA GLU A 506 12.14 11.73 -9.42
C GLU A 506 12.33 10.41 -8.67
N VAL A 507 12.53 9.32 -9.43
CA VAL A 507 12.68 7.97 -8.87
C VAL A 507 14.05 7.44 -9.25
N GLY A 508 14.98 7.50 -8.30
CA GLY A 508 16.38 7.13 -8.53
C GLY A 508 17.12 8.17 -9.38
N SER A 509 17.50 7.80 -10.60
CA SER A 509 18.18 8.69 -11.56
C SER A 509 17.30 9.11 -12.74
N LYS A 510 16.02 8.73 -12.73
CA LYS A 510 15.05 9.04 -13.81
C LYS A 510 13.93 9.92 -13.28
N ILE A 511 13.47 10.81 -14.16
CA ILE A 511 12.25 11.59 -13.96
C ILE A 511 11.15 10.90 -14.75
N VAL A 512 10.14 10.40 -14.04
CA VAL A 512 8.99 9.68 -14.61
C VAL A 512 7.70 10.46 -14.38
N VAL A 513 6.64 10.08 -15.07
CA VAL A 513 5.31 10.68 -14.86
C VAL A 513 4.72 10.12 -13.56
N TYR A 514 4.33 10.98 -12.61
CA TYR A 514 3.84 10.52 -11.31
C TYR A 514 2.63 9.57 -11.42
N ALA A 515 1.71 9.86 -12.35
CA ALA A 515 0.52 9.02 -12.59
C ALA A 515 0.82 7.68 -13.28
N ASN A 516 1.97 7.55 -13.95
CA ASN A 516 2.44 6.30 -14.56
C ASN A 516 3.97 6.26 -14.55
N GLY A 517 4.53 5.62 -13.51
CA GLY A 517 5.96 5.57 -13.26
C GLY A 517 6.79 4.81 -14.30
N SER A 518 6.16 4.10 -15.24
CA SER A 518 6.86 3.39 -16.33
C SER A 518 7.16 4.30 -17.54
N ILE A 519 6.54 5.49 -17.61
CA ILE A 519 6.77 6.46 -18.69
C ILE A 519 7.75 7.54 -18.21
N ASN A 520 8.87 7.74 -18.93
CA ASN A 520 9.78 8.84 -18.63
C ASN A 520 9.13 10.18 -18.99
N PHE A 521 9.38 11.19 -18.17
CA PHE A 521 8.78 12.51 -18.31
C PHE A 521 9.15 13.17 -19.65
N PHE A 522 8.15 13.68 -20.36
CA PHE A 522 8.29 14.25 -21.72
C PHE A 522 9.00 13.32 -22.73
N THR A 523 8.69 12.03 -22.70
CA THR A 523 9.14 11.07 -23.73
C THR A 523 7.98 10.30 -24.35
N GLY A 524 8.16 9.83 -25.60
CA GLY A 524 7.16 9.05 -26.32
C GLY A 524 5.80 9.75 -26.39
N LYS A 525 4.73 9.03 -26.05
CA LYS A 525 3.35 9.56 -26.05
C LYS A 525 3.12 10.71 -25.07
N HIS A 526 3.90 10.80 -24.00
CA HIS A 526 3.75 11.87 -23.01
C HIS A 526 4.10 13.26 -23.57
N ILE A 527 4.92 13.35 -24.63
CA ILE A 527 5.21 14.63 -25.29
C ILE A 527 3.91 15.27 -25.80
N ALA A 528 3.08 14.49 -26.49
CA ALA A 528 1.81 14.97 -27.03
C ALA A 528 0.86 15.41 -25.90
N TYR A 529 0.76 14.62 -24.83
CA TYR A 529 -0.10 14.94 -23.68
C TYR A 529 0.40 16.15 -22.89
N GLY A 530 1.71 16.28 -22.72
CA GLY A 530 2.34 17.43 -22.06
C GLY A 530 2.15 18.72 -22.84
N ILE A 531 2.35 18.70 -24.16
CA ILE A 531 2.07 19.86 -25.04
C ILE A 531 0.59 20.25 -24.94
N LEU A 532 -0.32 19.27 -24.99
CA LEU A 532 -1.76 19.51 -24.85
C LEU A 532 -2.09 20.18 -23.51
N ALA A 533 -1.52 19.69 -22.40
CA ALA A 533 -1.70 20.28 -21.07
C ALA A 533 -1.17 21.71 -20.98
N ILE A 534 0.00 21.98 -21.55
CA ILE A 534 0.58 23.33 -21.62
C ILE A 534 -0.32 24.26 -22.42
N LEU A 535 -0.88 23.81 -23.56
CA LEU A 535 -1.81 24.61 -24.36
C LEU A 535 -3.07 24.98 -23.58
N TYR A 536 -3.68 24.04 -22.84
CA TYR A 536 -4.83 24.35 -21.97
C TYR A 536 -4.47 25.35 -20.88
N ILE A 537 -3.28 25.23 -20.27
CA ILE A 537 -2.82 26.18 -19.27
C ILE A 537 -2.66 27.59 -19.87
N LEU A 538 -2.01 27.68 -21.03
CA LEU A 538 -1.68 28.94 -21.68
C LEU A 538 -2.86 29.61 -22.38
N ILE A 539 -3.90 28.86 -22.77
CA ILE A 539 -5.06 29.39 -23.52
C ILE A 539 -6.28 29.56 -22.62
N VAL A 540 -6.48 28.68 -21.63
CA VAL A 540 -7.71 28.63 -20.81
C VAL A 540 -7.42 29.00 -19.36
N VAL A 541 -6.49 28.30 -18.69
CA VAL A 541 -6.32 28.41 -17.23
C VAL A 541 -5.74 29.75 -16.80
N LEU A 542 -4.66 30.21 -17.45
CA LEU A 542 -4.00 31.47 -17.08
C LEU A 542 -4.67 32.71 -17.68
N PRO A 543 -5.03 32.76 -18.98
CA PRO A 543 -5.55 33.98 -19.57
C PRO A 543 -6.87 34.42 -18.96
N PHE A 544 -7.78 33.49 -18.65
CA PHE A 544 -9.12 33.85 -18.21
C PHE A 544 -9.13 34.60 -16.86
N PRO A 545 -8.49 34.12 -15.78
CA PRO A 545 -8.35 34.88 -14.54
C PRO A 545 -7.56 36.18 -14.72
N LEU A 546 -6.51 36.19 -15.55
CA LEU A 546 -5.71 37.40 -15.81
C LEU A 546 -6.53 38.49 -16.53
N ILE A 547 -7.39 38.10 -17.48
CA ILE A 547 -8.30 39.01 -18.17
C ILE A 547 -9.31 39.62 -17.18
N LEU A 548 -9.84 38.80 -16.26
CA LEU A 548 -10.75 39.30 -15.21
C LEU A 548 -10.04 40.23 -14.21
N LEU A 549 -8.79 39.94 -13.85
CA LEU A 549 -7.97 40.71 -12.92
C LEU A 549 -7.59 42.09 -13.49
N PHE A 550 -7.12 42.13 -14.74
CA PHE A 550 -6.59 43.35 -15.38
C PHE A 550 -7.51 43.95 -16.43
N ARG A 551 -8.83 43.69 -16.38
CA ARG A 551 -9.82 44.16 -17.37
C ARG A 551 -9.66 45.65 -17.74
N PRO A 552 -9.54 46.61 -16.80
CA PRO A 552 -9.47 48.04 -17.15
C PRO A 552 -8.22 48.41 -17.98
N PHE A 553 -7.12 47.70 -17.76
CA PHE A 553 -5.86 47.88 -18.47
C PHE A 553 -5.87 47.16 -19.82
N LEU A 554 -6.30 45.89 -19.84
CA LEU A 554 -6.31 45.04 -21.03
C LEU A 554 -7.32 45.50 -22.08
N THR A 555 -8.49 45.99 -21.66
CA THR A 555 -9.49 46.54 -22.60
C THR A 555 -9.00 47.78 -23.35
N ARG A 556 -8.04 48.54 -22.79
CA ARG A 556 -7.38 49.67 -23.48
C ARG A 556 -6.17 49.22 -24.29
N GLY A 557 -5.33 48.32 -23.75
CA GLY A 557 -4.06 47.91 -24.35
C GLY A 557 -4.17 46.88 -25.49
N LEU A 558 -5.13 45.94 -25.42
CA LEU A 558 -5.32 44.88 -26.43
C LEU A 558 -6.36 45.22 -27.50
N LEU A 559 -6.93 46.43 -27.46
CA LEU A 559 -7.91 46.93 -28.42
C LEU A 559 -7.54 46.70 -29.91
N PRO A 560 -6.27 46.86 -30.35
CA PRO A 560 -5.90 46.64 -31.76
C PRO A 560 -5.81 45.16 -32.18
N VAL A 561 -5.67 44.21 -31.23
CA VAL A 561 -5.47 42.76 -31.54
C VAL A 561 -6.73 41.93 -31.22
N LEU A 562 -7.45 42.26 -30.15
CA LEU A 562 -8.68 41.60 -29.75
C LEU A 562 -9.72 42.63 -29.28
N ASN A 563 -10.89 42.64 -29.93
CA ASN A 563 -12.01 43.47 -29.51
C ASN A 563 -12.73 42.86 -28.28
N LEU A 564 -12.12 43.04 -27.11
CA LEU A 564 -12.63 42.58 -25.80
C LEU A 564 -13.99 43.18 -25.44
N ASN A 565 -14.40 44.29 -26.07
CA ASN A 565 -15.72 44.90 -25.84
C ASN A 565 -16.88 44.01 -26.33
N ARG A 566 -16.64 43.10 -27.29
CA ARG A 566 -17.65 42.12 -27.73
C ARG A 566 -18.03 41.14 -26.62
N TRP A 567 -17.15 40.94 -25.63
CA TRP A 567 -17.33 40.03 -24.50
C TRP A 567 -17.83 40.73 -23.24
N LYS A 568 -18.19 42.02 -23.35
CA LYS A 568 -18.72 42.83 -22.24
C LYS A 568 -19.88 42.16 -21.47
N PRO A 569 -20.87 41.50 -22.12
CA PRO A 569 -21.94 40.80 -21.39
C PRO A 569 -21.46 39.69 -20.45
N ILE A 570 -20.39 38.99 -20.82
CA ILE A 570 -19.78 37.93 -19.99
C ILE A 570 -19.04 38.54 -18.79
N PHE A 571 -18.28 39.60 -19.01
CA PHE A 571 -17.58 40.29 -17.92
C PHE A 571 -18.55 40.95 -16.95
N ASP A 572 -19.62 41.55 -17.46
CA ASP A 572 -20.65 42.19 -16.65
C ASP A 572 -21.42 41.14 -15.84
N ALA A 573 -21.72 39.96 -16.41
CA ALA A 573 -22.30 38.84 -15.65
C ALA A 573 -21.40 38.38 -14.49
N LEU A 574 -20.07 38.37 -14.68
CA LEU A 574 -19.11 37.91 -13.67
C LEU A 574 -18.70 38.98 -12.65
N GLN A 575 -18.76 40.28 -12.99
CA GLN A 575 -18.20 41.36 -12.17
C GLN A 575 -19.25 42.30 -11.55
N ASN A 576 -20.48 42.36 -12.06
CA ASN A 576 -21.46 43.38 -11.64
C ASN A 576 -21.92 43.28 -10.17
N CYS A 577 -21.79 42.11 -9.54
CA CYS A 577 -22.17 41.90 -8.14
C CYS A 577 -21.16 42.48 -7.13
N PHE A 578 -19.93 42.78 -7.57
CA PHE A 578 -18.87 43.32 -6.72
C PHE A 578 -18.89 44.86 -6.69
N LYS A 579 -18.34 45.44 -5.62
CA LYS A 579 -18.05 46.89 -5.56
C LYS A 579 -17.06 47.23 -6.68
N ASP A 580 -17.12 48.46 -7.21
CA ASP A 580 -16.30 48.84 -8.37
C ASP A 580 -14.79 48.71 -8.15
N GLN A 581 -14.34 48.97 -6.91
CA GLN A 581 -12.94 48.78 -6.48
C GLN A 581 -12.53 47.30 -6.33
N PHE A 582 -13.50 46.38 -6.20
CA PHE A 582 -13.30 44.95 -5.95
C PHE A 582 -13.75 44.06 -7.12
N ARG A 583 -13.95 44.61 -8.33
CA ARG A 583 -14.31 43.83 -9.53
C ARG A 583 -13.30 42.71 -9.87
N TRP A 584 -12.05 42.85 -9.41
CA TRP A 584 -11.02 41.82 -9.56
C TRP A 584 -11.29 40.56 -8.71
N CYS A 585 -12.14 40.64 -7.68
CA CYS A 585 -12.51 39.48 -6.85
C CYS A 585 -13.20 38.37 -7.65
N ALA A 586 -13.78 38.67 -8.82
CA ALA A 586 -14.27 37.67 -9.76
C ALA A 586 -13.16 36.69 -10.21
N ALA A 587 -11.92 37.15 -10.36
CA ALA A 587 -10.76 36.32 -10.70
C ALA A 587 -10.22 35.53 -9.50
N PHE A 588 -10.44 36.03 -8.29
CA PHE A 588 -9.80 35.52 -7.07
C PHE A 588 -10.11 34.05 -6.81
N TYR A 589 -11.37 33.61 -6.94
CA TYR A 589 -11.72 32.21 -6.74
C TYR A 589 -11.07 31.27 -7.77
N PHE A 590 -10.82 31.72 -9.01
CA PHE A 590 -10.10 30.92 -10.00
C PHE A 590 -8.62 30.76 -9.65
N LEU A 591 -7.99 31.84 -9.16
CA LEU A 591 -6.61 31.82 -8.68
C LEU A 591 -6.47 30.95 -7.43
N CYS A 592 -7.40 31.05 -6.48
CA CYS A 592 -7.43 30.22 -5.28
C CYS A 592 -7.56 28.73 -5.63
N ARG A 593 -8.46 28.38 -6.56
CA ARG A 593 -8.57 26.99 -7.07
C ARG A 593 -7.25 26.51 -7.66
N PHE A 594 -6.60 27.33 -8.49
CA PHE A 594 -5.30 26.98 -9.08
C PHE A 594 -4.25 26.74 -8.01
N VAL A 595 -4.11 27.63 -7.02
CA VAL A 595 -3.14 27.50 -5.91
C VAL A 595 -3.39 26.23 -5.09
N ILE A 596 -4.64 25.98 -4.67
CA ILE A 596 -4.99 24.77 -3.91
C ILE A 596 -4.71 23.51 -4.72
N LEU A 597 -5.09 23.46 -6.00
CA LEU A 597 -4.82 22.30 -6.86
C LEU A 597 -3.33 22.10 -7.11
N ALA A 598 -2.55 23.17 -7.26
CA ALA A 598 -1.10 23.10 -7.42
C ALA A 598 -0.42 22.54 -6.16
N ILE A 599 -0.80 23.05 -4.98
CA ILE A 599 -0.32 22.52 -3.69
C ILE A 599 -0.68 21.04 -3.59
N THR A 600 -1.94 20.67 -3.84
CA THR A 600 -2.37 19.27 -3.70
C THR A 600 -1.71 18.33 -4.69
N THR A 601 -1.35 18.81 -5.89
CA THR A 601 -0.73 17.99 -6.94
C THR A 601 0.76 17.82 -6.73
N PHE A 602 1.50 18.89 -6.51
CA PHE A 602 2.97 18.86 -6.46
C PHE A 602 3.52 18.63 -5.05
N MET A 603 2.75 18.93 -4.00
CA MET A 603 3.23 18.69 -2.65
C MET A 603 2.88 17.28 -2.18
N PRO A 604 3.88 16.57 -1.62
CA PRO A 604 3.68 15.24 -1.12
C PRO A 604 2.81 15.23 0.14
N SER A 605 2.15 14.10 0.40
CA SER A 605 1.29 13.93 1.56
C SER A 605 2.13 13.92 2.84
N GLY A 606 1.84 14.86 3.73
CA GLY A 606 2.58 15.08 4.97
C GLY A 606 2.13 16.34 5.69
N ALA A 607 2.75 16.65 6.84
CA ALA A 607 2.39 17.79 7.68
C ALA A 607 2.51 19.13 6.94
N ILE A 608 3.55 19.29 6.10
CA ILE A 608 3.80 20.55 5.37
C ILE A 608 2.67 20.84 4.37
N LYS A 609 2.23 19.84 3.59
CA LYS A 609 1.10 19.98 2.66
C LYS A 609 -0.18 20.38 3.40
N ARG A 610 -0.47 19.74 4.53
CA ARG A 610 -1.65 20.05 5.35
C ARG A 610 -1.60 21.49 5.88
N ALA A 611 -0.48 21.87 6.50
CA ALA A 611 -0.28 23.22 7.03
C ALA A 611 -0.41 24.31 5.95
N LEU A 612 0.08 24.07 4.73
CA LEU A 612 -0.06 25.01 3.62
C LEU A 612 -1.51 25.10 3.11
N LEU A 613 -2.20 23.98 2.97
CA LEU A 613 -3.62 23.97 2.59
C LEU A 613 -4.49 24.70 3.62
N GLU A 614 -4.25 24.47 4.92
CA GLU A 614 -4.91 25.17 6.02
C GLU A 614 -4.61 26.68 5.98
N SER A 615 -3.34 27.06 5.83
CA SER A 615 -2.93 28.46 5.75
C SER A 615 -3.59 29.18 4.58
N VAL A 616 -3.65 28.54 3.40
CA VAL A 616 -4.32 29.10 2.22
C VAL A 616 -5.83 29.25 2.46
N CYS A 617 -6.49 28.26 3.09
CA CYS A 617 -7.91 28.38 3.42
C CYS A 617 -8.19 29.55 4.39
N VAL A 618 -7.36 29.71 5.43
CA VAL A 618 -7.45 30.82 6.38
C VAL A 618 -7.23 32.16 5.67
N LEU A 619 -6.22 32.28 4.81
CA LEU A 619 -5.95 33.51 4.05
C LEU A 619 -7.12 33.88 3.13
N ILE A 620 -7.72 32.90 2.46
CA ILE A 620 -8.91 33.11 1.61
C ILE A 620 -10.09 33.61 2.45
N LEU A 621 -10.34 32.97 3.59
CA LEU A 621 -11.37 33.37 4.54
C LEU A 621 -11.17 34.80 5.05
N LEU A 622 -9.96 35.13 5.54
CA LEU A 622 -9.65 36.46 6.06
C LEU A 622 -9.82 37.53 4.97
N THR A 623 -9.38 37.24 3.74
CA THR A 623 -9.53 38.15 2.60
C THR A 623 -11.00 38.51 2.38
N PHE A 624 -11.90 37.52 2.35
CA PHE A 624 -13.34 37.77 2.16
C PHE A 624 -14.01 38.40 3.38
N ALA A 625 -13.59 38.04 4.59
CA ALA A 625 -14.12 38.61 5.83
C ALA A 625 -13.78 40.11 5.98
N PHE A 626 -12.57 40.51 5.59
CA PHE A 626 -12.12 41.91 5.66
C PHE A 626 -12.58 42.76 4.48
N LEU A 627 -12.46 42.27 3.24
CA LEU A 627 -12.74 43.07 2.05
C LEU A 627 -14.24 43.25 1.79
N ARG A 628 -15.08 42.29 2.19
CA ARG A 628 -16.53 42.26 1.93
C ARG A 628 -16.87 42.73 0.50
N PRO A 629 -16.43 41.98 -0.52
CA PRO A 629 -16.29 42.51 -1.88
C PRO A 629 -17.61 42.75 -2.60
N TYR A 630 -18.74 42.20 -2.14
CA TYR A 630 -20.06 42.43 -2.74
C TYR A 630 -20.66 43.78 -2.33
N LYS A 631 -21.48 44.39 -3.20
CA LYS A 631 -22.13 45.69 -2.94
C LYS A 631 -23.07 45.62 -1.73
N GLU A 632 -22.93 46.52 -0.76
CA GLU A 632 -23.76 46.59 0.45
C GLU A 632 -24.83 47.68 0.32
N ALA A 633 -25.78 47.74 1.27
CA ALA A 633 -26.91 48.68 1.18
C ALA A 633 -26.49 50.17 1.09
N GLY A 634 -25.29 50.52 1.57
CA GLY A 634 -24.73 51.87 1.45
C GLY A 634 -24.01 52.17 0.13
N ASP A 635 -23.73 51.16 -0.70
CA ASP A 635 -22.99 51.31 -1.96
C ASP A 635 -23.91 51.36 -3.19
N VAL A 636 -25.24 51.30 -2.98
CA VAL A 636 -26.23 50.94 -3.98
C VAL A 636 -27.39 51.94 -3.94
N LYS A 637 -27.90 52.36 -5.10
CA LYS A 637 -29.08 53.25 -5.20
C LYS A 637 -30.36 52.49 -4.78
N GLU A 638 -31.43 53.20 -4.41
CA GLU A 638 -32.70 52.57 -3.94
C GLU A 638 -33.31 51.56 -4.94
N ASP A 639 -33.00 51.68 -6.23
CA ASP A 639 -33.43 50.85 -7.35
C ASP A 639 -32.48 49.68 -7.70
N GLU A 640 -31.29 49.61 -7.12
CA GLU A 640 -30.31 48.53 -7.34
C GLU A 640 -30.30 47.51 -6.17
N GLU A 641 -29.96 46.24 -6.45
CA GLU A 641 -30.04 45.15 -5.47
C GLU A 641 -28.84 45.14 -4.50
N SER A 642 -29.11 45.11 -3.19
CA SER A 642 -28.07 44.93 -2.15
C SER A 642 -27.68 43.45 -1.97
N TYR A 643 -26.36 43.21 -1.90
CA TYR A 643 -25.72 41.90 -1.79
C TYR A 643 -25.04 41.66 -0.43
N GLU A 644 -25.38 42.45 0.61
CA GLU A 644 -24.78 42.33 1.95
C GLU A 644 -24.89 40.91 2.54
N TRP A 645 -26.01 40.24 2.29
CA TRP A 645 -26.22 38.87 2.76
C TRP A 645 -25.30 37.86 2.06
N ILE A 646 -24.83 38.14 0.83
CA ILE A 646 -23.85 37.30 0.12
C ILE A 646 -22.50 37.37 0.83
N ASN A 647 -22.05 38.56 1.24
CA ASN A 647 -20.82 38.69 2.04
C ASN A 647 -20.88 37.80 3.30
N LYS A 648 -22.02 37.79 4.01
CA LYS A 648 -22.24 36.93 5.20
C LYS A 648 -22.26 35.44 4.85
N SER A 649 -22.92 35.06 3.77
CA SER A 649 -23.01 33.69 3.27
C SER A 649 -21.65 33.13 2.85
N ASP A 650 -20.89 33.88 2.07
CA ASP A 650 -19.56 33.48 1.59
C ASP A 650 -18.58 33.29 2.75
N VAL A 651 -18.61 34.18 3.74
CA VAL A 651 -17.81 34.01 4.97
C VAL A 651 -18.23 32.73 5.70
N ALA A 652 -19.53 32.44 5.87
CA ALA A 652 -19.97 31.21 6.53
C ALA A 652 -19.53 29.93 5.79
N LEU A 653 -19.59 29.93 4.45
CA LEU A 653 -19.11 28.83 3.62
C LEU A 653 -17.59 28.66 3.71
N LEU A 654 -16.82 29.75 3.65
CA LEU A 654 -15.37 29.72 3.77
C LEU A 654 -14.90 29.32 5.19
N VAL A 655 -15.62 29.73 6.24
CA VAL A 655 -15.40 29.23 7.61
C VAL A 655 -15.60 27.73 7.65
N THR A 656 -16.69 27.23 7.05
CA THR A 656 -16.98 25.78 7.00
C THR A 656 -15.85 25.01 6.32
N VAL A 657 -15.41 25.45 5.15
CA VAL A 657 -14.29 24.84 4.41
C VAL A 657 -13.00 24.87 5.24
N THR A 658 -12.71 25.99 5.89
CA THR A 658 -11.51 26.15 6.73
C THR A 658 -11.54 25.21 7.94
N LEU A 659 -12.71 25.06 8.58
CA LEU A 659 -12.92 24.10 9.66
C LEU A 659 -12.75 22.66 9.17
N ILE A 660 -13.25 22.32 7.98
CA ILE A 660 -13.03 20.99 7.38
C ILE A 660 -11.52 20.77 7.16
N ALA A 661 -10.79 21.73 6.61
CA ALA A 661 -9.34 21.62 6.40
C ALA A 661 -8.60 21.35 7.73
N ILE A 662 -8.87 22.17 8.76
CA ILE A 662 -8.21 22.07 10.06
C ILE A 662 -8.58 20.77 10.80
N LEU A 663 -9.87 20.42 10.87
CA LEU A 663 -10.35 19.28 11.64
C LEU A 663 -10.11 17.93 10.96
N SER A 664 -9.94 17.93 9.63
CA SER A 664 -9.55 16.73 8.90
C SER A 664 -8.05 16.45 8.97
N SER A 665 -7.22 17.48 9.18
CA SER A 665 -5.76 17.38 9.28
C SER A 665 -5.24 16.36 10.30
N PRO A 666 -5.75 16.28 11.55
CA PRO A 666 -5.26 15.32 12.54
C PRO A 666 -5.80 13.90 12.33
N ILE A 667 -6.69 13.65 11.36
CA ILE A 667 -7.25 12.31 11.10
C ILE A 667 -6.17 11.41 10.50
N ASP A 668 -5.36 10.84 11.38
CA ASP A 668 -4.36 9.84 11.06
C ASP A 668 -4.42 8.67 12.07
N GLY A 669 -3.43 7.78 11.97
CA GLY A 669 -3.30 6.60 12.82
C GLY A 669 -2.96 6.86 14.28
N SER A 670 -2.48 8.06 14.61
CA SER A 670 -1.98 8.39 15.94
C SER A 670 -3.09 8.72 16.94
N LEU A 671 -4.28 9.07 16.45
CA LEU A 671 -5.45 9.37 17.27
C LEU A 671 -6.14 8.11 17.81
N SER A 672 -6.71 8.23 19.02
CA SER A 672 -7.63 7.22 19.55
C SER A 672 -8.85 7.05 18.63
N ALA A 673 -9.36 5.81 18.56
CA ALA A 673 -10.48 5.47 17.69
C ALA A 673 -11.74 6.30 17.97
N SER A 674 -12.01 6.62 19.25
CA SER A 674 -13.15 7.45 19.67
C SER A 674 -13.05 8.90 19.18
N THR A 675 -11.89 9.54 19.37
CA THR A 675 -11.66 10.92 18.93
C THR A 675 -11.71 11.01 17.41
N ARG A 676 -11.14 10.03 16.71
CA ARG A 676 -11.21 9.95 15.25
C ARG A 676 -12.66 9.85 14.76
N LEU A 677 -13.47 8.99 15.38
CA LEU A 677 -14.89 8.85 15.01
C LEU A 677 -15.66 10.16 15.23
N ALA A 678 -15.38 10.85 16.34
CA ALA A 678 -16.00 12.14 16.65
C ALA A 678 -15.63 13.23 15.61
N LEU A 679 -14.36 13.32 15.22
CA LEU A 679 -13.91 14.25 14.18
C LEU A 679 -14.54 13.95 12.81
N ILE A 680 -14.61 12.67 12.41
CA ILE A 680 -15.27 12.25 11.17
C ILE A 680 -16.75 12.67 11.19
N ALA A 681 -17.47 12.38 12.28
CA ALA A 681 -18.87 12.75 12.43
C ALA A 681 -19.07 14.27 12.33
N PHE A 682 -18.18 15.05 12.94
CA PHE A 682 -18.22 16.51 12.88
C PHE A 682 -17.99 17.03 11.45
N ILE A 683 -17.01 16.48 10.72
CA ILE A 683 -16.75 16.84 9.31
C ILE A 683 -17.95 16.51 8.43
N TYR A 684 -18.63 15.37 8.67
CA TYR A 684 -19.85 15.05 7.94
C TYR A 684 -20.92 16.10 8.17
N VAL A 685 -21.16 16.54 9.41
CA VAL A 685 -22.11 17.62 9.69
C VAL A 685 -21.72 18.92 8.96
N LEU A 686 -20.44 19.30 8.98
CA LEU A 686 -19.96 20.49 8.26
C LEU A 686 -20.20 20.40 6.74
N ALA A 687 -20.08 19.22 6.14
CA ALA A 687 -20.25 19.02 4.70
C ALA A 687 -21.69 19.31 4.20
N TYR A 688 -22.69 19.30 5.09
CA TYR A 688 -24.08 19.65 4.78
C TYR A 688 -24.38 21.16 4.89
N ILE A 689 -23.51 21.96 5.52
CA ILE A 689 -23.74 23.41 5.69
C ILE A 689 -23.94 24.13 4.33
N PRO A 690 -23.18 23.86 3.26
CA PRO A 690 -23.43 24.49 1.98
C PRO A 690 -24.84 24.20 1.41
N LEU A 691 -25.43 23.03 1.68
CA LEU A 691 -26.82 22.75 1.28
C LEU A 691 -27.83 23.58 2.07
N ILE A 692 -27.59 23.79 3.36
CA ILE A 692 -28.44 24.65 4.20
C ILE A 692 -28.42 26.08 3.65
N VAL A 693 -27.24 26.57 3.29
CA VAL A 693 -27.07 27.89 2.64
C VAL A 693 -27.84 27.94 1.33
N LEU A 694 -27.71 26.93 0.46
CA LEU A 694 -28.46 26.84 -0.80
C LEU A 694 -29.98 26.88 -0.58
N ALA A 695 -30.48 26.14 0.42
CA ALA A 695 -31.90 26.13 0.77
C ALA A 695 -32.37 27.52 1.24
N MET A 696 -31.57 28.23 2.04
CA MET A 696 -31.86 29.61 2.45
C MET A 696 -31.92 30.57 1.25
N VAL A 697 -31.00 30.43 0.29
CA VAL A 697 -31.02 31.20 -0.96
C VAL A 697 -32.29 30.91 -1.75
N ALA A 698 -32.66 29.64 -1.93
CA ALA A 698 -33.86 29.25 -2.66
C ALA A 698 -35.13 29.82 -2.02
N VAL A 699 -35.27 29.72 -0.69
CA VAL A 699 -36.41 30.29 0.06
C VAL A 699 -36.48 31.80 -0.12
N ARG A 700 -35.35 32.51 -0.06
CA ARG A 700 -35.30 33.97 -0.25
C ARG A 700 -35.70 34.37 -1.67
N SER A 701 -35.21 33.65 -2.69
CA SER A 701 -35.56 33.88 -4.09
C SER A 701 -37.03 33.63 -4.36
N VAL A 702 -37.62 32.57 -3.77
CA VAL A 702 -39.06 32.28 -3.87
C VAL A 702 -39.89 33.36 -3.19
N ARG A 703 -39.50 33.81 -1.99
CA ARG A 703 -40.19 34.93 -1.29
C ARG A 703 -40.18 36.20 -2.13
N LYS A 704 -39.01 36.62 -2.64
CA LYS A 704 -38.89 37.77 -3.54
C LYS A 704 -39.78 37.65 -4.78
N TRP A 705 -39.86 36.45 -5.38
CA TRP A 705 -40.72 36.21 -6.53
C TRP A 705 -42.20 36.30 -6.18
N LEU A 706 -42.61 35.75 -5.02
CA LEU A 706 -43.97 35.86 -4.51
C LEU A 706 -44.34 37.32 -4.19
N ASP A 707 -43.45 38.08 -3.58
CA ASP A 707 -43.63 39.50 -3.26
C ASP A 707 -43.76 40.33 -4.55
N ALA A 708 -42.87 40.10 -5.53
CA ALA A 708 -42.94 40.76 -6.84
C ALA A 708 -44.18 40.35 -7.68
N LYS A 709 -44.74 39.17 -7.42
CA LYS A 709 -46.00 38.71 -8.01
C LYS A 709 -47.20 39.35 -7.31
N ARG A 710 -47.13 39.54 -5.98
CA ARG A 710 -48.13 40.24 -5.18
C ARG A 710 -48.20 41.72 -5.56
N LEU A 711 -47.05 42.41 -5.63
CA LEU A 711 -46.96 43.81 -6.06
C LEU A 711 -47.52 44.01 -7.48
N ARG A 712 -47.21 43.08 -8.40
CA ARG A 712 -47.78 43.09 -9.76
C ARG A 712 -49.26 42.81 -9.83
N LYS A 713 -49.83 42.14 -8.81
CA LYS A 713 -51.26 41.88 -8.70
C LYS A 713 -51.97 43.12 -8.13
N GLU A 714 -51.40 43.76 -7.12
CA GLU A 714 -51.88 45.03 -6.53
C GLU A 714 -51.86 46.17 -7.57
N LEU A 715 -50.81 46.26 -8.41
CA LEU A 715 -50.75 47.22 -9.53
C LEU A 715 -51.71 46.90 -10.70
N ARG A 716 -52.44 45.77 -10.68
CA ARG A 716 -53.37 45.33 -11.74
C ARG A 716 -54.84 45.38 -11.35
N GLU A 717 -55.16 45.63 -10.09
CA GLU A 717 -56.55 45.88 -9.67
C GLU A 717 -56.88 47.36 -9.94
N PRO A 718 -57.91 47.69 -10.74
CA PRO A 718 -58.37 49.06 -10.88
C PRO A 718 -59.09 49.47 -9.59
N GLU A 719 -58.75 50.64 -9.04
CA GLU A 719 -59.54 51.30 -8.00
C GLU A 719 -61.01 51.36 -8.43
N LEU A 720 -61.90 50.73 -7.67
CA LEU A 720 -63.33 50.99 -7.74
C LEU A 720 -63.95 51.05 -6.33
N SER A 721 -64.45 52.25 -6.04
CA SER A 721 -65.51 52.63 -5.10
C SER A 721 -65.30 52.45 -3.60
N VAL A 722 -65.19 53.59 -2.90
CA VAL A 722 -65.93 53.81 -1.65
C VAL A 722 -66.72 55.10 -1.78
N THR A 723 -67.98 54.94 -2.19
CA THR A 723 -69.08 55.89 -1.94
C THR A 723 -69.88 55.35 -0.75
N ASP A 724 -70.28 56.28 0.12
CA ASP A 724 -71.25 56.19 1.21
C ASP A 724 -70.94 55.32 2.44
N MET A 725 -70.72 55.98 3.59
CA MET A 725 -71.81 56.23 4.56
C MET A 725 -71.24 56.58 5.94
N SER A 726 -71.31 57.87 6.31
CA SER A 726 -71.45 58.28 7.71
C SER A 726 -72.27 59.57 7.73
N ASP A 727 -73.54 59.41 8.06
CA ASP A 727 -74.52 60.48 8.18
C ASP A 727 -74.64 60.88 9.67
N ILE A 728 -75.08 62.12 9.89
CA ILE A 728 -75.64 62.70 11.14
C ILE A 728 -74.64 63.16 12.25
N THR A 729 -74.40 64.47 12.39
CA THR A 729 -75.14 65.38 13.33
C THR A 729 -74.61 66.84 13.26
N GLU A 730 -75.55 67.78 13.01
CA GLU A 730 -75.77 69.12 13.62
C GLU A 730 -74.58 70.10 13.83
N GLU A 731 -74.63 71.41 13.63
CA GLU A 731 -75.68 72.40 13.37
C GLU A 731 -74.97 73.76 13.11
N ALA A 732 -75.63 74.67 12.38
CA ALA A 732 -75.54 76.13 12.48
C ALA A 732 -74.23 76.89 12.10
N ALA A 733 -74.31 77.62 10.98
CA ALA A 733 -74.13 79.08 10.82
C ALA A 733 -73.54 79.38 9.42
N THR A 734 -74.33 79.82 8.42
CA THR A 734 -74.44 81.25 7.98
C THR A 734 -73.06 81.96 7.98
N ASP A 735 -72.54 82.57 6.92
CA ASP A 735 -73.19 83.51 5.99
C ASP A 735 -72.17 84.09 4.98
N TYR A 736 -72.66 84.78 3.95
CA TYR A 736 -71.99 85.78 3.08
C TYR A 736 -70.79 85.42 2.15
N ASN A 737 -71.16 85.19 0.88
CA ASN A 737 -70.98 86.10 -0.27
C ASN A 737 -69.61 86.40 -0.94
N GLN A 738 -69.71 86.33 -2.28
CA GLN A 738 -69.18 87.24 -3.32
C GLN A 738 -67.66 87.21 -3.59
N HIS A 739 -67.15 87.19 -4.83
CA HIS A 739 -67.61 87.82 -6.07
C HIS A 739 -67.18 87.06 -7.35
N THR A 740 -68.09 87.11 -8.35
CA THR A 740 -67.94 86.95 -9.83
C THR A 740 -67.55 85.61 -10.44
#